data_AF-A0A1M6FXY8-F1
#
_entry.id   AF-A0A1M6FXY8-F1
#
_cell.length_a   1.000
_cell.length_b   1.000
_cell.length_c   1.000
_cell.angle_alpha   90.00
_cell.angle_beta   90.00
_cell.angle_gamma   90.00
#
_symmetry.space_group_name_H-M   'P 1'
#
loop_
_entity.id
_entity.type
_entity.pdbx_description
1 polymer ?
#
loop_
_entity_poly.entity_id
_entity_poly.type
_entity_poly.pdbx_seq_one_letter_code
_entity_poly.pdbx_strand_id
1 'polypeptide(L)'
;MKTNYVQYSLAAFSLGLISLGLLSCASGGAAEKAPANDVPPAVQAVSAEAAQLPMVNVPSTTFELRMIDATHEVRVIEKPTLAALDFAAYYANPIRLAGKDEKPENYQGTMAGAKIAEYPFPMLDSISEFQPTSVTTVVPVVWEPFSKMLYTQTGSDTLAQVLNAVEAVKWNEPEVFRAFQMVTRLWGVPVAGSPDGASAKVEWWVEVMPAVWTNRAPFYGKLKFASSGETAEILNFYLTGELNAEDAMNWARTLSSYWYPTLNTDLEPHTPGDVWPAGTRNKPFAVMRGNPMGTPMWVAFEVPAFAMSDEALWAKRKADSLAAAGEVVPVNRNLDTSSAFRLETLAAMENSCPANAETQKFREALAKQMAKLPKEQNAWAAVDAKGKPSAEKFLWFRRNANYLLADKISAQDSLHNPLPRMVELKQYLDSLGIQLLVVPVPVKEEVYADKLVPGTRADLCVNVNGREFIRELLSAGIDVLDLYPALMAARAADEPPHYSYQRYDTHWALPGMLAAMEQLATRVTQYSWYAESGAQPGSLVMKDTVTLREGDLVAHLPDAEKSKYTADTLAVMKVYKGDAAYKGGKNAPILLMGDSFTGVFESVDQKSGGPGSLLAYATGLDVQVATSWGGGPGVRSRMMKMQKDLAAKRLVIYMMTARDFWQSPMEWDALR
;
A
#
# COMPACT_ATOMS: atom_id res chain seq x y z
N MET A 1 7.27 44.23 -27.80
CA MET A 1 8.68 44.50 -28.15
C MET A 1 9.57 43.62 -27.28
N LYS A 2 10.55 42.94 -27.89
CA LYS A 2 11.59 42.06 -27.31
C LYS A 2 11.50 41.73 -25.80
N THR A 3 10.98 40.53 -25.50
CA THR A 3 11.16 39.85 -24.20
C THR A 3 12.45 39.01 -24.25
N ASN A 4 13.32 39.15 -23.26
CA ASN A 4 14.52 38.33 -23.15
C ASN A 4 14.21 37.04 -22.37
N TYR A 5 14.31 35.89 -23.04
CA TYR A 5 14.41 34.59 -22.38
C TYR A 5 15.86 34.35 -21.94
N VAL A 6 16.05 34.06 -20.65
CA VAL A 6 17.32 33.52 -20.15
C VAL A 6 17.27 31.99 -20.29
N GLN A 7 18.04 31.44 -21.23
CA GLN A 7 18.24 30.00 -21.32
C GLN A 7 19.17 29.53 -20.19
N TYR A 8 18.75 28.52 -19.44
CA TYR A 8 19.65 27.70 -18.64
C TYR A 8 20.10 26.50 -19.48
N SER A 9 21.41 26.39 -19.72
CA SER A 9 21.99 25.31 -20.51
C SER A 9 21.98 23.99 -19.73
N LEU A 10 21.49 22.91 -20.35
CA LEU A 10 21.77 21.56 -19.87
C LEU A 10 23.27 21.27 -20.01
N ALA A 11 23.94 20.99 -18.88
CA ALA A 11 25.26 20.39 -18.89
C ALA A 11 25.11 18.86 -18.96
N ALA A 12 25.40 18.27 -20.12
CA ALA A 12 25.43 16.83 -20.27
C ALA A 12 26.63 16.24 -19.51
N PHE A 13 26.37 15.36 -18.53
CA PHE A 13 27.41 14.55 -17.90
C PHE A 13 27.39 13.13 -18.45
N SER A 14 28.55 12.71 -18.95
CA SER A 14 28.79 11.40 -19.56
C SER A 14 28.90 10.28 -18.53
N LEU A 15 28.29 9.13 -18.81
CA LEU A 15 28.46 7.92 -17.99
C LEU A 15 29.93 7.45 -18.02
N GLY A 16 30.57 7.42 -16.86
CA GLY A 16 31.84 6.73 -16.65
C GLY A 16 31.61 5.29 -16.19
N LEU A 17 31.71 4.33 -17.12
CA LEU A 17 31.80 2.90 -16.77
C LEU A 17 33.17 2.63 -16.10
N ILE A 18 33.17 2.17 -14.84
CA ILE A 18 34.37 1.69 -14.16
C ILE A 18 34.27 0.18 -13.95
N SER A 19 34.93 -0.55 -14.83
CA SER A 19 35.22 -1.98 -14.69
C SER A 19 36.50 -2.17 -13.86
N LEU A 20 36.43 -2.78 -12.67
CA LEU A 20 37.62 -3.22 -11.94
C LEU A 20 38.16 -4.52 -12.55
N GLY A 21 39.26 -4.41 -13.30
CA GLY A 21 40.09 -5.55 -13.67
C GLY A 21 41.09 -5.89 -12.55
N LEU A 22 41.16 -7.17 -12.20
CA LEU A 22 42.18 -7.71 -11.29
C LEU A 22 43.56 -7.66 -11.96
N LEU A 23 44.58 -7.19 -11.24
CA LEU A 23 45.99 -7.41 -11.58
C LEU A 23 46.83 -7.56 -10.31
N SER A 24 47.55 -8.67 -10.24
CA SER A 24 48.47 -9.02 -9.18
C SER A 24 49.84 -8.37 -9.36
N CYS A 25 50.47 -7.93 -8.27
CA CYS A 25 51.93 -7.81 -8.18
C CYS A 25 52.43 -8.40 -6.86
N ALA A 26 53.52 -9.17 -6.91
CA ALA A 26 54.14 -9.81 -5.76
C ALA A 26 55.65 -9.51 -5.70
N SER A 27 56.10 -8.97 -4.57
CA SER A 27 57.50 -8.85 -4.11
C SER A 27 57.46 -8.15 -2.74
N GLY A 28 58.18 -8.51 -1.68
CA GLY A 28 59.22 -9.53 -1.49
C GLY A 28 60.43 -8.92 -0.77
N GLY A 29 60.68 -9.23 0.51
CA GLY A 29 61.87 -8.75 1.23
C GLY A 29 61.80 -8.74 2.77
N ALA A 30 62.67 -9.54 3.40
CA ALA A 30 63.01 -9.69 4.82
C ALA A 30 63.54 -8.40 5.52
N ALA A 31 63.86 -8.32 6.83
CA ALA A 31 63.43 -8.95 8.11
C ALA A 31 64.35 -8.42 9.25
N GLU A 32 63.88 -8.20 10.50
CA GLU A 32 64.68 -8.45 11.74
C GLU A 32 63.93 -8.33 13.11
N LYS A 33 64.11 -9.38 13.94
CA LYS A 33 64.07 -9.59 15.41
C LYS A 33 63.44 -8.57 16.42
N ALA A 34 62.30 -8.97 17.00
CA ALA A 34 62.02 -9.46 18.40
C ALA A 34 62.77 -8.87 19.64
N PRO A 35 62.27 -9.05 20.91
CA PRO A 35 61.11 -9.83 21.42
C PRO A 35 60.10 -8.94 22.24
N ALA A 36 59.22 -9.33 23.19
CA ALA A 36 58.87 -10.58 23.91
C ALA A 36 57.43 -10.52 24.53
N ASN A 37 56.98 -11.63 25.17
CA ASN A 37 55.91 -11.80 26.20
C ASN A 37 54.45 -11.33 25.90
N ASP A 38 53.35 -12.05 26.22
CA ASP A 38 53.12 -13.41 26.76
C ASP A 38 51.67 -13.87 26.44
N VAL A 39 51.44 -14.98 25.70
CA VAL A 39 50.22 -15.82 25.75
C VAL A 39 50.52 -17.25 25.23
N PRO A 40 50.25 -18.33 25.98
CA PRO A 40 50.33 -19.73 25.52
C PRO A 40 48.91 -20.39 25.42
N PRO A 41 48.75 -21.68 25.04
CA PRO A 41 48.16 -22.09 23.75
C PRO A 41 46.80 -22.85 23.97
N ALA A 42 46.16 -23.56 23.03
CA ALA A 42 46.55 -24.09 21.71
C ALA A 42 45.33 -24.29 20.80
N VAL A 43 45.56 -24.32 19.48
CA VAL A 43 44.63 -24.94 18.53
C VAL A 43 44.97 -26.43 18.44
N GLN A 44 43.98 -27.30 18.65
CA GLN A 44 44.01 -28.68 18.16
C GLN A 44 42.82 -28.93 17.25
N ALA A 45 43.05 -29.75 16.22
CA ALA A 45 42.11 -29.96 15.13
C ALA A 45 40.82 -30.65 15.61
N VAL A 46 39.68 -30.12 15.17
CA VAL A 46 38.44 -30.88 15.05
C VAL A 46 38.16 -31.06 13.57
N SER A 47 37.82 -32.29 13.20
CA SER A 47 37.50 -32.70 11.84
C SER A 47 36.37 -31.88 11.21
N ALA A 48 36.40 -31.75 9.89
CA ALA A 48 35.26 -31.27 9.12
C ALA A 48 34.11 -32.30 9.19
N GLU A 49 33.27 -32.20 10.21
CA GLU A 49 31.90 -32.69 10.13
C GLU A 49 31.12 -31.72 9.22
N ALA A 50 30.43 -32.27 8.23
CA ALA A 50 29.50 -31.49 7.42
C ALA A 50 28.43 -30.92 8.35
N ALA A 51 28.20 -29.60 8.29
CA ALA A 51 27.22 -28.94 9.13
C ALA A 51 25.81 -29.48 8.85
N GLN A 52 25.37 -30.45 9.65
CA GLN A 52 23.97 -30.83 9.70
C GLN A 52 23.19 -29.63 10.22
N LEU A 53 22.43 -28.99 9.33
CA LEU A 53 21.44 -27.98 9.70
C LEU A 53 20.56 -28.58 10.81
N PRO A 54 20.42 -27.91 11.96
CA PRO A 54 19.69 -28.49 13.08
C PRO A 54 18.24 -28.74 12.67
N MET A 55 17.82 -30.01 12.72
CA MET A 55 16.40 -30.35 12.68
C MET A 55 15.76 -29.84 13.97
N VAL A 56 15.27 -28.60 13.94
CA VAL A 56 14.55 -28.02 15.07
C VAL A 56 13.20 -28.73 15.16
N ASN A 57 13.00 -29.51 16.22
CA ASN A 57 11.66 -29.94 16.63
C ASN A 57 10.86 -28.69 17.04
N VAL A 58 10.04 -28.16 16.14
CA VAL A 58 9.11 -27.03 16.40
C VAL A 58 7.68 -27.58 16.48
N PRO A 59 6.84 -27.12 17.41
CA PRO A 59 5.41 -27.46 17.44
C PRO A 59 4.69 -27.05 16.15
N SER A 60 3.58 -27.74 15.83
CA SER A 60 2.76 -27.54 14.63
C SER A 60 1.91 -26.25 14.64
N THR A 61 2.25 -25.27 15.46
CA THR A 61 1.46 -24.06 15.72
C THR A 61 2.30 -22.81 15.49
N THR A 62 2.28 -22.28 14.27
CA THR A 62 2.94 -21.02 13.90
C THR A 62 2.40 -19.81 14.72
N PHE A 63 1.17 -19.92 15.24
CA PHE A 63 0.54 -18.98 16.17
C PHE A 63 -0.60 -19.66 16.95
N GLU A 64 -1.03 -19.07 18.08
CA GLU A 64 -2.27 -19.42 18.80
C GLU A 64 -3.42 -18.50 18.32
N LEU A 65 -4.60 -19.08 18.04
CA LEU A 65 -5.82 -18.32 17.72
C LEU A 65 -6.72 -18.21 18.96
N ARG A 66 -7.03 -16.99 19.38
CA ARG A 66 -8.05 -16.68 20.39
C ARG A 66 -9.23 -15.97 19.71
N MET A 67 -10.33 -16.69 19.53
CA MET A 67 -11.61 -16.10 19.14
C MET A 67 -12.19 -15.31 20.33
N ILE A 68 -12.52 -14.03 20.14
CA ILE A 68 -13.19 -13.22 21.17
C ILE A 68 -14.70 -13.21 20.92
N ASP A 69 -15.09 -12.91 19.67
CA ASP A 69 -16.46 -13.02 19.16
C ASP A 69 -16.45 -13.25 17.64
N ALA A 70 -17.58 -13.05 16.96
CA ALA A 70 -17.71 -13.27 15.51
C ALA A 70 -16.98 -12.23 14.63
N THR A 71 -16.57 -11.09 15.20
CA THR A 71 -15.85 -10.01 14.50
C THR A 71 -14.48 -9.69 15.10
N HIS A 72 -14.13 -10.21 16.28
CA HIS A 72 -12.86 -9.96 16.95
C HIS A 72 -12.03 -11.23 17.18
N GLU A 73 -10.79 -11.22 16.69
CA GLU A 73 -9.81 -12.29 16.90
C GLU A 73 -8.47 -11.74 17.42
N VAL A 74 -7.75 -12.55 18.19
CA VAL A 74 -6.34 -12.32 18.52
C VAL A 74 -5.49 -13.49 18.03
N ARG A 75 -4.43 -13.16 17.29
CA ARG A 75 -3.40 -14.07 16.79
C ARG A 75 -2.15 -13.86 17.64
N VAL A 76 -1.67 -14.90 18.33
CA VAL A 76 -0.55 -14.79 19.27
C VAL A 76 0.66 -15.54 18.72
N ILE A 77 1.76 -14.82 18.54
CA ILE A 77 2.99 -15.31 17.90
C ILE A 77 4.09 -15.33 18.96
N GLU A 78 4.61 -16.52 19.29
CA GLU A 78 5.67 -16.67 20.29
C GLU A 78 7.01 -16.07 19.83
N LYS A 79 7.38 -16.34 18.56
CA LYS A 79 8.60 -15.84 17.94
C LYS A 79 8.25 -14.95 16.74
N PRO A 80 8.57 -13.64 16.76
CA PRO A 80 8.10 -12.69 15.77
C PRO A 80 8.94 -12.74 14.47
N THR A 81 9.08 -13.91 13.86
CA THR A 81 9.72 -14.02 12.55
C THR A 81 8.76 -13.54 11.46
N LEU A 82 9.32 -13.07 10.34
CA LEU A 82 8.49 -12.56 9.24
C LEU A 82 7.51 -13.64 8.74
N ALA A 83 8.00 -14.88 8.57
CA ALA A 83 7.15 -16.03 8.26
C ALA A 83 6.00 -16.24 9.25
N ALA A 84 6.25 -16.10 10.56
CA ALA A 84 5.24 -16.37 11.57
C ALA A 84 4.16 -15.29 11.63
N LEU A 85 4.55 -14.01 11.51
CA LEU A 85 3.63 -12.88 11.41
C LEU A 85 2.79 -12.94 10.13
N ASP A 86 3.42 -13.19 8.98
CA ASP A 86 2.69 -13.36 7.72
C ASP A 86 1.74 -14.56 7.77
N PHE A 87 2.14 -15.69 8.35
CA PHE A 87 1.26 -16.84 8.51
C PHE A 87 0.07 -16.56 9.44
N ALA A 88 0.32 -15.91 10.58
CA ALA A 88 -0.74 -15.45 11.48
C ALA A 88 -1.73 -14.49 10.81
N ALA A 89 -1.24 -13.64 9.90
CA ALA A 89 -2.07 -12.72 9.13
C ALA A 89 -2.85 -13.40 8.00
N TYR A 90 -2.22 -14.22 7.16
CA TYR A 90 -2.87 -14.71 5.93
C TYR A 90 -3.71 -15.98 6.14
N TYR A 91 -3.33 -16.86 7.07
CA TYR A 91 -3.95 -18.17 7.24
C TYR A 91 -5.28 -18.08 7.98
N ALA A 92 -6.36 -18.57 7.35
CA ALA A 92 -7.71 -18.60 7.90
C ALA A 92 -8.18 -17.24 8.50
N ASN A 93 -7.82 -16.11 7.89
CA ASN A 93 -8.16 -14.79 8.39
C ASN A 93 -9.56 -14.35 7.92
N PRO A 94 -10.47 -13.97 8.83
CA PRO A 94 -11.85 -13.63 8.49
C PRO A 94 -11.96 -12.45 7.51
N ILE A 95 -11.10 -11.43 7.66
CA ILE A 95 -11.06 -10.26 6.75
C ILE A 95 -10.77 -10.70 5.31
N ARG A 96 -9.92 -11.73 5.11
CA ARG A 96 -9.59 -12.27 3.78
C ARG A 96 -10.64 -13.25 3.23
N LEU A 97 -11.52 -13.77 4.08
CA LEU A 97 -12.48 -14.83 3.75
C LEU A 97 -13.91 -14.31 3.57
N ALA A 98 -14.24 -13.14 4.12
CA ALA A 98 -15.54 -12.52 4.01
C ALA A 98 -16.06 -12.47 2.56
N GLY A 99 -17.29 -12.94 2.34
CA GLY A 99 -17.97 -12.96 1.05
C GLY A 99 -17.49 -14.03 0.07
N LYS A 100 -16.44 -14.81 0.36
CA LYS A 100 -15.92 -15.87 -0.54
C LYS A 100 -16.70 -17.18 -0.48
N ASP A 101 -17.50 -17.35 0.57
CA ASP A 101 -18.41 -18.47 0.80
C ASP A 101 -19.66 -18.44 -0.10
N GLU A 102 -20.07 -17.25 -0.55
CA GLU A 102 -21.16 -17.09 -1.52
C GLU A 102 -20.88 -17.84 -2.84
N LYS A 103 -21.89 -18.54 -3.36
CA LYS A 103 -21.82 -19.20 -4.67
C LYS A 103 -21.91 -18.16 -5.80
N PRO A 104 -20.97 -18.12 -6.78
CA PRO A 104 -21.07 -17.27 -7.95
C PRO A 104 -22.33 -17.55 -8.80
N GLU A 105 -22.96 -16.50 -9.34
CA GLU A 105 -24.18 -16.58 -10.18
C GLU A 105 -24.02 -17.55 -11.37
N ASN A 106 -22.81 -17.64 -11.95
CA ASN A 106 -22.53 -18.45 -13.13
C ASN A 106 -21.95 -19.85 -12.83
N TYR A 107 -21.68 -20.22 -11.57
CA TYR A 107 -21.13 -21.54 -11.22
C TYR A 107 -22.15 -22.66 -11.45
N GLN A 108 -21.83 -23.59 -12.36
CA GLN A 108 -22.66 -24.74 -12.75
C GLN A 108 -22.31 -26.02 -11.98
N GLY A 109 -21.06 -26.21 -11.55
CA GLY A 109 -20.63 -27.43 -10.87
C GLY A 109 -20.36 -28.60 -11.82
N THR A 110 -19.92 -28.31 -13.05
CA THR A 110 -19.67 -29.27 -14.13
C THR A 110 -18.76 -30.42 -13.70
N MET A 111 -17.77 -30.13 -12.85
CA MET A 111 -16.81 -31.11 -12.30
C MET A 111 -16.94 -31.25 -10.77
N ALA A 112 -18.15 -31.08 -10.20
CA ALA A 112 -18.34 -31.14 -8.74
C ALA A 112 -18.16 -32.57 -8.16
N GLY A 113 -18.45 -33.61 -8.94
CA GLY A 113 -18.36 -35.02 -8.52
C GLY A 113 -17.13 -35.80 -9.00
N ALA A 114 -16.15 -35.14 -9.63
CA ALA A 114 -14.92 -35.79 -10.10
C ALA A 114 -14.02 -36.22 -8.91
N LYS A 115 -13.18 -37.24 -9.09
CA LYS A 115 -12.21 -37.66 -8.05
C LYS A 115 -10.91 -36.88 -8.17
N ILE A 116 -10.23 -36.67 -7.05
CA ILE A 116 -9.00 -35.87 -7.03
C ILE A 116 -7.86 -36.38 -7.93
N ALA A 117 -7.75 -37.69 -8.13
CA ALA A 117 -6.78 -38.28 -9.05
C ALA A 117 -7.08 -37.98 -10.53
N GLU A 118 -8.27 -37.49 -10.86
CA GLU A 118 -8.72 -37.12 -12.20
C GLU A 118 -8.51 -35.60 -12.48
N TYR A 119 -7.91 -34.86 -11.53
CA TYR A 119 -7.85 -33.40 -11.58
C TYR A 119 -6.67 -32.86 -12.41
N PRO A 120 -6.90 -31.90 -13.34
CA PRO A 120 -5.86 -31.37 -14.22
C PRO A 120 -5.07 -30.23 -13.56
N PHE A 121 -4.19 -30.57 -12.61
CA PHE A 121 -3.17 -29.64 -12.08
C PHE A 121 -1.82 -29.92 -12.76
N PRO A 122 -1.55 -29.41 -13.97
CA PRO A 122 -0.37 -29.80 -14.76
C PRO A 122 0.97 -29.41 -14.12
N MET A 123 0.96 -28.43 -13.21
CA MET A 123 2.10 -27.95 -12.44
C MET A 123 2.44 -28.82 -11.22
N LEU A 124 1.53 -29.72 -10.80
CA LEU A 124 1.74 -30.65 -9.70
C LEU A 124 2.33 -31.98 -10.22
N ASP A 125 3.27 -32.53 -9.46
CA ASP A 125 3.93 -33.81 -9.72
C ASP A 125 3.17 -34.97 -9.07
N SER A 126 2.62 -34.73 -7.87
CA SER A 126 1.77 -35.65 -7.14
C SER A 126 0.69 -34.89 -6.37
N ILE A 127 -0.44 -35.56 -6.11
CA ILE A 127 -1.57 -35.04 -5.34
C ILE A 127 -1.96 -36.09 -4.28
N SER A 128 -2.33 -35.64 -3.07
CA SER A 128 -2.74 -36.47 -1.94
C SER A 128 -3.89 -35.84 -1.17
N GLU A 129 -4.85 -36.65 -0.72
CA GLU A 129 -5.92 -36.23 0.21
C GLU A 129 -5.40 -36.03 1.65
N PHE A 130 -4.27 -36.66 1.99
CA PHE A 130 -3.65 -36.63 3.31
C PHE A 130 -2.34 -35.85 3.31
N GLN A 131 -2.03 -35.19 4.43
CA GLN A 131 -0.79 -34.42 4.59
C GLN A 131 0.43 -35.35 4.42
N PRO A 132 1.37 -35.03 3.50
CA PRO A 132 2.58 -35.82 3.29
C PRO A 132 3.48 -35.86 4.52
N THR A 133 4.09 -37.01 4.79
CA THR A 133 5.07 -37.16 5.88
C THR A 133 6.31 -36.28 5.71
N SER A 134 6.66 -35.93 4.46
CA SER A 134 7.77 -35.03 4.12
C SER A 134 7.58 -33.58 4.59
N VAL A 135 6.37 -33.18 4.97
CA VAL A 135 6.08 -31.82 5.48
C VAL A 135 5.62 -31.80 6.94
N THR A 136 5.51 -32.95 7.61
CA THR A 136 5.02 -33.04 9.01
C THR A 136 5.91 -32.28 10.00
N THR A 137 7.22 -32.22 9.75
CA THR A 137 8.21 -31.51 10.59
C THR A 137 8.67 -30.17 9.99
N VAL A 138 8.02 -29.71 8.91
CA VAL A 138 8.41 -28.48 8.20
C VAL A 138 7.40 -27.39 8.51
N VAL A 139 7.88 -26.22 8.92
CA VAL A 139 7.02 -25.06 9.20
C VAL A 139 6.43 -24.54 7.89
N PRO A 140 5.09 -24.41 7.76
CA PRO A 140 4.48 -23.82 6.57
C PRO A 140 4.73 -22.32 6.53
N VAL A 141 4.91 -21.80 5.31
CA VAL A 141 4.93 -20.37 5.00
C VAL A 141 3.72 -19.98 4.17
N VAL A 142 3.46 -18.68 4.10
CA VAL A 142 2.50 -18.06 3.18
C VAL A 142 3.22 -17.72 1.89
N TRP A 143 2.62 -18.02 0.75
CA TRP A 143 3.30 -17.85 -0.53
C TRP A 143 3.33 -16.41 -1.04
N GLU A 144 2.28 -15.61 -0.82
CA GLU A 144 2.24 -14.25 -1.38
C GLU A 144 3.38 -13.34 -0.86
N PRO A 145 3.60 -13.15 0.45
CA PRO A 145 4.69 -12.31 0.95
C PRO A 145 6.08 -12.94 0.71
N PHE A 146 6.22 -14.25 0.87
CA PHE A 146 7.49 -14.94 0.65
C PHE A 146 7.97 -14.83 -0.81
N SER A 147 7.05 -14.99 -1.78
CA SER A 147 7.37 -14.85 -3.21
C SER A 147 7.79 -13.44 -3.61
N LYS A 148 7.26 -12.39 -2.96
CA LYS A 148 7.70 -11.00 -3.13
C LYS A 148 9.12 -10.79 -2.61
N MET A 149 9.48 -11.43 -1.49
CA MET A 149 10.85 -11.43 -0.96
C MET A 149 11.81 -12.11 -1.94
N LEU A 150 11.45 -13.28 -2.47
CA LEU A 150 12.24 -13.96 -3.50
C LEU A 150 12.44 -13.10 -4.75
N TYR A 151 11.37 -12.47 -5.27
CA TYR A 151 11.49 -11.58 -6.43
C TYR A 151 12.40 -10.38 -6.15
N THR A 152 12.28 -9.78 -4.95
CA THR A 152 13.11 -8.62 -4.56
C THR A 152 14.59 -8.96 -4.45
N GLN A 153 14.94 -10.19 -4.05
CA GLN A 153 16.34 -10.61 -3.85
C GLN A 153 16.95 -11.29 -5.08
N THR A 154 16.16 -12.06 -5.85
CA THR A 154 16.65 -12.89 -6.97
C THR A 154 16.19 -12.42 -8.35
N GLY A 155 15.23 -11.49 -8.43
CA GLY A 155 14.56 -11.11 -9.67
C GLY A 155 13.61 -12.17 -10.26
N SER A 156 13.44 -13.33 -9.60
CA SER A 156 12.60 -14.43 -10.09
C SER A 156 11.22 -14.45 -9.44
N ASP A 157 10.19 -14.45 -10.29
CA ASP A 157 8.78 -14.62 -9.92
C ASP A 157 8.25 -16.04 -10.20
N THR A 158 9.10 -16.98 -10.66
CA THR A 158 8.67 -18.29 -11.18
C THR A 158 7.83 -19.08 -10.17
N LEU A 159 8.17 -19.05 -8.88
CA LEU A 159 7.38 -19.70 -7.83
C LEU A 159 5.97 -19.08 -7.71
N ALA A 160 5.86 -17.75 -7.78
CA ALA A 160 4.57 -17.07 -7.79
C ALA A 160 3.76 -17.42 -9.05
N GLN A 161 4.39 -17.53 -10.21
CA GLN A 161 3.70 -17.94 -11.45
C GLN A 161 3.11 -19.35 -11.33
N VAL A 162 3.88 -20.30 -10.77
CA VAL A 162 3.43 -21.69 -10.56
C VAL A 162 2.27 -21.76 -9.56
N LEU A 163 2.31 -20.97 -8.48
CA LEU A 163 1.28 -20.96 -7.45
C LEU A 163 -0.01 -20.24 -7.90
N ASN A 164 0.11 -19.10 -8.60
CA ASN A 164 -1.03 -18.48 -9.28
C ASN A 164 -1.68 -19.45 -10.29
N ALA A 165 -0.90 -20.28 -10.98
CA ALA A 165 -1.45 -21.28 -11.89
C ALA A 165 -2.25 -22.38 -11.16
N VAL A 166 -1.93 -22.70 -9.89
CA VAL A 166 -2.76 -23.60 -9.04
C VAL A 166 -4.08 -22.92 -8.70
N GLU A 167 -4.06 -21.66 -8.25
CA GLU A 167 -5.29 -20.90 -7.91
C GLU A 167 -6.17 -20.62 -9.15
N ALA A 168 -5.55 -20.48 -10.32
CA ALA A 168 -6.23 -20.22 -11.59
C ALA A 168 -6.96 -21.42 -12.24
N VAL A 169 -6.89 -22.65 -11.69
CA VAL A 169 -7.63 -23.79 -12.25
C VAL A 169 -9.15 -23.60 -12.08
N LYS A 170 -9.90 -23.62 -13.18
CA LYS A 170 -11.34 -23.32 -13.25
C LYS A 170 -12.27 -24.53 -13.47
N TRP A 171 -11.76 -25.76 -13.42
CA TRP A 171 -12.62 -26.98 -13.39
C TRP A 171 -13.62 -27.11 -14.56
N ASN A 172 -13.20 -26.71 -15.76
CA ASN A 172 -14.02 -26.61 -16.99
C ASN A 172 -15.11 -25.51 -16.97
N GLU A 173 -15.03 -24.54 -16.05
CA GLU A 173 -15.91 -23.35 -15.94
C GLU A 173 -15.08 -22.05 -15.99
N PRO A 174 -14.31 -21.80 -17.08
CA PRO A 174 -13.38 -20.67 -17.19
C PRO A 174 -14.03 -19.27 -17.09
N GLU A 175 -15.33 -19.17 -17.32
CA GLU A 175 -16.14 -17.96 -17.21
C GLU A 175 -16.42 -17.51 -15.77
N VAL A 176 -16.26 -18.39 -14.77
CA VAL A 176 -16.46 -18.04 -13.35
C VAL A 176 -15.26 -17.22 -12.85
N PHE A 177 -15.49 -15.93 -12.58
CA PHE A 177 -14.43 -14.99 -12.20
C PHE A 177 -13.74 -15.38 -10.88
N ARG A 178 -14.53 -15.69 -9.84
CA ARG A 178 -14.06 -16.10 -8.51
C ARG A 178 -13.10 -17.30 -8.56
N ALA A 179 -12.04 -17.27 -7.75
CA ALA A 179 -11.10 -18.40 -7.60
C ALA A 179 -11.83 -19.62 -7.00
N PHE A 180 -11.56 -20.83 -7.53
CA PHE A 180 -12.17 -22.07 -7.04
C PHE A 180 -11.39 -22.71 -5.89
N GLN A 181 -10.14 -22.29 -5.69
CA GLN A 181 -9.26 -22.75 -4.63
C GLN A 181 -8.21 -21.68 -4.31
N MET A 182 -7.63 -21.77 -3.12
CA MET A 182 -6.49 -20.97 -2.69
C MET A 182 -5.39 -21.89 -2.17
N VAL A 183 -4.12 -21.50 -2.32
CA VAL A 183 -2.99 -22.16 -1.65
C VAL A 183 -2.89 -21.60 -0.24
N THR A 184 -3.33 -22.38 0.76
CA THR A 184 -3.39 -21.96 2.17
C THR A 184 -2.07 -22.13 2.91
N ARG A 185 -1.23 -23.06 2.46
CA ARG A 185 0.10 -23.32 3.03
C ARG A 185 1.08 -23.72 1.94
N LEU A 186 2.33 -23.25 2.07
CA LEU A 186 3.46 -23.63 1.24
C LEU A 186 4.57 -24.18 2.16
N TRP A 187 5.15 -25.32 1.80
CA TRP A 187 6.34 -25.87 2.47
C TRP A 187 7.49 -25.94 1.49
N GLY A 188 8.61 -25.33 1.85
CA GLY A 188 9.89 -25.56 1.18
C GLY A 188 10.66 -26.63 1.92
N VAL A 189 10.96 -27.75 1.25
CA VAL A 189 11.71 -28.88 1.79
C VAL A 189 13.11 -28.84 1.18
N PRO A 190 14.16 -28.51 1.97
CA PRO A 190 15.53 -28.58 1.49
C PRO A 190 15.93 -30.04 1.21
N VAL A 191 16.40 -30.29 -0.01
CA VAL A 191 16.95 -31.57 -0.46
C VAL A 191 18.44 -31.40 -0.69
N ALA A 192 19.24 -32.25 -0.08
CA ALA A 192 20.69 -32.20 -0.16
C ALA A 192 21.19 -32.17 -1.62
N GLY A 193 22.08 -31.22 -1.91
CA GLY A 193 22.83 -31.16 -3.16
C GLY A 193 23.92 -32.24 -3.23
N SER A 194 24.72 -32.19 -4.30
CA SER A 194 25.88 -33.06 -4.54
C SER A 194 26.81 -33.14 -3.31
N PRO A 195 27.56 -34.25 -3.09
CA PRO A 195 28.57 -34.38 -2.02
C PRO A 195 29.63 -33.26 -1.94
N ASP A 196 29.68 -32.36 -2.92
CA ASP A 196 30.62 -31.25 -3.05
C ASP A 196 30.21 -29.98 -2.26
N GLY A 197 29.10 -30.03 -1.50
CA GLY A 197 28.68 -28.95 -0.59
C GLY A 197 27.99 -27.74 -1.25
N ALA A 198 27.74 -27.78 -2.56
CA ALA A 198 27.05 -26.71 -3.27
C ALA A 198 25.51 -26.83 -3.18
N SER A 199 24.89 -25.80 -2.59
CA SER A 199 23.48 -25.39 -2.73
C SER A 199 22.41 -26.50 -2.75
N ALA A 200 21.83 -26.79 -1.57
CA ALA A 200 20.65 -27.65 -1.43
C ALA A 200 19.47 -27.14 -2.28
N LYS A 201 18.81 -28.03 -3.03
CA LYS A 201 17.60 -27.66 -3.79
C LYS A 201 16.42 -27.49 -2.84
N VAL A 202 15.45 -26.67 -3.18
CA VAL A 202 14.18 -26.59 -2.42
C VAL A 202 13.05 -27.21 -3.24
N GLU A 203 12.52 -28.33 -2.76
CA GLU A 203 11.26 -28.90 -3.27
C GLU A 203 10.07 -28.22 -2.60
N TRP A 204 8.99 -28.00 -3.36
CA TRP A 204 7.82 -27.29 -2.87
C TRP A 204 6.61 -28.20 -2.74
N TRP A 205 5.93 -28.10 -1.61
CA TRP A 205 4.63 -28.73 -1.35
C TRP A 205 3.60 -27.66 -0.99
N VAL A 206 2.35 -27.86 -1.39
CA VAL A 206 1.23 -26.95 -1.13
C VAL A 206 0.06 -27.65 -0.46
N GLU A 207 -0.64 -26.93 0.42
CA GLU A 207 -2.02 -27.21 0.81
C GLU A 207 -2.93 -26.36 -0.05
N VAL A 208 -3.89 -26.99 -0.72
CA VAL A 208 -4.87 -26.34 -1.59
C VAL A 208 -6.24 -26.51 -0.97
N MET A 209 -6.88 -25.37 -0.69
CA MET A 209 -8.20 -25.27 -0.08
C MET A 209 -9.21 -24.84 -1.14
N PRO A 210 -10.10 -25.73 -1.61
CA PRO A 210 -11.22 -25.34 -2.47
C PRO A 210 -12.16 -24.36 -1.77
N ALA A 211 -12.79 -23.49 -2.57
CA ALA A 211 -13.82 -22.59 -2.07
C ALA A 211 -15.06 -23.38 -1.64
N VAL A 212 -15.71 -22.97 -0.54
CA VAL A 212 -16.76 -23.74 0.16
C VAL A 212 -17.91 -24.14 -0.78
N TRP A 213 -18.35 -23.24 -1.66
CA TRP A 213 -19.40 -23.47 -2.66
C TRP A 213 -19.05 -24.52 -3.73
N THR A 214 -17.79 -24.97 -3.84
CA THR A 214 -17.42 -26.09 -4.70
C THR A 214 -17.74 -27.46 -4.09
N ASN A 215 -17.96 -27.53 -2.76
CA ASN A 215 -18.18 -28.75 -1.99
C ASN A 215 -17.07 -29.81 -2.17
N ARG A 216 -15.80 -29.38 -2.23
CA ARG A 216 -14.62 -30.24 -2.38
C ARG A 216 -13.77 -30.23 -1.11
N ALA A 217 -13.11 -31.36 -0.83
CA ALA A 217 -12.17 -31.49 0.29
C ALA A 217 -10.83 -30.78 0.00
N PRO A 218 -10.13 -30.28 1.03
CA PRO A 218 -8.75 -29.80 0.90
C PRO A 218 -7.80 -30.92 0.46
N PHE A 219 -6.68 -30.55 -0.14
CA PHE A 219 -5.70 -31.52 -0.60
C PHE A 219 -4.27 -30.97 -0.62
N TYR A 220 -3.31 -31.87 -0.82
CA TYR A 220 -1.89 -31.57 -0.83
C TYR A 220 -1.28 -31.89 -2.19
N GLY A 221 -0.34 -31.06 -2.65
CA GLY A 221 0.33 -31.24 -3.93
C GLY A 221 1.83 -30.99 -3.85
N LYS A 222 2.64 -31.83 -4.51
CA LYS A 222 4.06 -31.52 -4.77
C LYS A 222 4.15 -30.71 -6.06
N LEU A 223 4.86 -29.58 -6.08
CA LEU A 223 5.12 -28.86 -7.31
C LEU A 223 6.17 -29.61 -8.16
N LYS A 224 6.01 -29.60 -9.49
CA LYS A 224 7.08 -30.01 -10.42
C LYS A 224 8.26 -29.05 -10.41
N PHE A 225 8.02 -27.81 -9.99
CA PHE A 225 9.04 -26.78 -9.85
C PHE A 225 9.81 -26.94 -8.53
N ALA A 226 11.13 -26.82 -8.61
CA ALA A 226 12.03 -26.77 -7.47
C ALA A 226 13.01 -25.60 -7.64
N SER A 227 13.39 -24.96 -6.53
CA SER A 227 14.27 -23.78 -6.55
C SER A 227 15.75 -24.15 -6.36
N SER A 228 16.63 -23.22 -6.76
CA SER A 228 18.08 -23.24 -6.48
C SER A 228 18.39 -23.00 -4.99
N GLY A 229 19.62 -23.27 -4.55
CA GLY A 229 19.96 -23.18 -3.13
C GLY A 229 20.06 -21.79 -2.52
N GLU A 230 20.20 -20.73 -3.31
CA GLU A 230 20.01 -19.35 -2.81
C GLU A 230 18.60 -19.20 -2.20
N THR A 231 17.58 -19.80 -2.82
CA THR A 231 16.22 -19.81 -2.26
C THR A 231 16.14 -20.54 -0.90
N ALA A 232 17.02 -21.49 -0.62
CA ALA A 232 17.07 -22.16 0.70
C ALA A 232 17.59 -21.20 1.78
N GLU A 233 18.56 -20.36 1.46
CA GLU A 233 19.09 -19.33 2.37
C GLU A 233 18.04 -18.24 2.65
N ILE A 234 17.32 -17.78 1.61
CA ILE A 234 16.23 -16.80 1.74
C ILE A 234 15.06 -17.38 2.55
N LEU A 235 14.67 -18.63 2.29
CA LEU A 235 13.64 -19.34 3.06
C LEU A 235 14.05 -19.49 4.53
N ASN A 236 15.30 -19.86 4.80
CA ASN A 236 15.81 -19.95 6.17
C ASN A 236 15.76 -18.58 6.86
N PHE A 237 16.27 -17.52 6.23
CA PHE A 237 16.20 -16.17 6.77
C PHE A 237 14.75 -15.71 7.05
N TYR A 238 13.82 -15.99 6.13
CA TYR A 238 12.40 -15.67 6.29
C TYR A 238 11.75 -16.42 7.47
N LEU A 239 12.14 -17.69 7.67
CA LEU A 239 11.66 -18.53 8.77
C LEU A 239 12.27 -18.17 10.14
N THR A 240 13.56 -17.78 10.20
CA THR A 240 14.31 -17.60 11.46
C THR A 240 14.60 -16.14 11.84
N GLY A 241 14.45 -15.19 10.91
CA GLY A 241 14.73 -13.78 11.15
C GLY A 241 13.67 -13.13 12.03
N GLU A 242 13.96 -12.95 13.32
CA GLU A 242 13.07 -12.30 14.29
C GLU A 242 13.07 -10.78 14.11
N LEU A 243 11.88 -10.18 14.08
CA LEU A 243 11.68 -8.74 14.04
C LEU A 243 11.65 -8.16 15.47
N ASN A 244 12.17 -6.95 15.64
CA ASN A 244 11.91 -6.15 16.83
C ASN A 244 10.49 -5.51 16.74
N ALA A 245 10.04 -4.89 17.83
CA ALA A 245 8.70 -4.30 17.92
C ALA A 245 8.46 -3.13 16.95
N GLU A 246 9.49 -2.39 16.55
CA GLU A 246 9.36 -1.32 15.54
C GLU A 246 9.17 -1.91 14.14
N ASP A 247 9.97 -2.92 13.78
CA ASP A 247 9.88 -3.59 12.48
C ASP A 247 8.60 -4.41 12.33
N ALA A 248 8.12 -5.06 13.40
CA ALA A 248 6.81 -5.69 13.40
C ALA A 248 5.66 -4.68 13.23
N MET A 249 5.74 -3.50 13.85
CA MET A 249 4.77 -2.42 13.63
C MET A 249 4.88 -1.83 12.20
N ASN A 250 6.08 -1.78 11.62
CA ASN A 250 6.27 -1.42 10.22
C ASN A 250 5.66 -2.46 9.27
N TRP A 251 5.85 -3.75 9.55
CA TRP A 251 5.17 -4.86 8.84
C TRP A 251 3.65 -4.70 8.88
N ALA A 252 3.06 -4.44 10.05
CA ALA A 252 1.61 -4.28 10.20
C ALA A 252 1.05 -3.11 9.37
N ARG A 253 1.77 -1.97 9.29
CA ARG A 253 1.41 -0.82 8.46
C ARG A 253 1.50 -1.12 6.96
N THR A 254 2.56 -1.80 6.55
CA THR A 254 2.75 -2.23 5.16
C THR A 254 1.66 -3.21 4.75
N LEU A 255 1.29 -4.15 5.64
CA LEU A 255 0.22 -5.11 5.39
C LEU A 255 -1.16 -4.44 5.29
N SER A 256 -1.53 -3.55 6.21
CA SER A 256 -2.81 -2.83 6.14
C SER A 256 -2.89 -1.97 4.88
N SER A 257 -1.78 -1.33 4.49
CA SER A 257 -1.67 -0.57 3.25
C SER A 257 -1.75 -1.45 2.00
N TYR A 258 -1.21 -2.67 2.03
CA TYR A 258 -1.27 -3.59 0.91
C TYR A 258 -2.66 -4.19 0.72
N TRP A 259 -3.40 -4.44 1.81
CA TRP A 259 -4.73 -5.04 1.77
C TRP A 259 -5.90 -4.06 1.62
N TYR A 260 -5.73 -2.75 1.89
CA TYR A 260 -6.86 -1.83 1.83
C TYR A 260 -7.63 -1.83 0.50
N PRO A 261 -6.99 -1.96 -0.70
CA PRO A 261 -7.69 -1.83 -1.98
C PRO A 261 -8.77 -2.90 -2.17
N THR A 262 -8.49 -4.11 -1.65
CA THR A 262 -9.34 -5.29 -1.75
C THR A 262 -10.22 -5.50 -0.51
N LEU A 263 -9.72 -5.20 0.70
CA LEU A 263 -10.33 -5.62 1.96
C LEU A 263 -10.74 -4.45 2.89
N ASN A 264 -10.53 -3.20 2.45
CA ASN A 264 -10.79 -1.97 3.22
C ASN A 264 -10.17 -2.03 4.63
N THR A 265 -8.89 -2.40 4.68
CA THR A 265 -8.11 -2.55 5.92
C THR A 265 -7.39 -1.28 6.34
N ASP A 266 -7.28 -1.10 7.65
CA ASP A 266 -6.53 -0.04 8.30
C ASP A 266 -6.03 -0.54 9.66
N LEU A 267 -5.09 0.15 10.29
CA LEU A 267 -4.73 -0.08 11.69
C LEU A 267 -5.56 0.82 12.60
N GLU A 268 -6.12 0.23 13.66
CA GLU A 268 -6.73 0.99 14.75
C GLU A 268 -5.66 1.79 15.51
N PRO A 269 -5.98 3.01 16.00
CA PRO A 269 -5.13 3.73 16.94
C PRO A 269 -4.98 2.91 18.24
N HIS A 270 -3.81 2.27 18.40
CA HIS A 270 -3.52 1.35 19.50
C HIS A 270 -2.10 1.57 20.03
N THR A 271 -1.92 1.48 21.34
CA THR A 271 -0.60 1.50 22.00
C THR A 271 -0.08 0.07 22.08
N PRO A 272 1.10 -0.26 21.52
CA PRO A 272 1.62 -1.63 21.58
C PRO A 272 1.73 -2.15 23.02
N GLY A 273 1.10 -3.28 23.30
CA GLY A 273 1.05 -3.91 24.63
C GLY A 273 -0.11 -3.46 25.53
N ASP A 274 -0.93 -2.49 25.12
CA ASP A 274 -2.17 -2.17 25.84
C ASP A 274 -3.25 -3.25 25.64
N VAL A 275 -4.18 -3.34 26.59
CA VAL A 275 -5.24 -4.36 26.61
C VAL A 275 -6.26 -4.13 25.49
N TRP A 276 -6.51 -5.15 24.67
CA TRP A 276 -7.52 -5.10 23.61
C TRP A 276 -8.16 -6.47 23.30
N PRO A 277 -9.50 -6.57 23.14
CA PRO A 277 -10.50 -5.55 23.46
C PRO A 277 -10.54 -5.23 24.95
N ALA A 278 -11.18 -4.12 25.32
CA ALA A 278 -11.32 -3.72 26.72
C ALA A 278 -12.02 -4.82 27.54
N GLY A 279 -11.49 -5.10 28.74
CA GLY A 279 -11.98 -6.19 29.60
C GLY A 279 -11.39 -7.58 29.33
N THR A 280 -10.54 -7.74 28.31
CA THR A 280 -9.80 -8.98 28.06
C THR A 280 -8.41 -8.97 28.73
N ARG A 281 -7.59 -10.01 28.49
CA ARG A 281 -6.18 -10.09 28.93
C ARG A 281 -5.16 -9.96 27.79
N ASN A 282 -5.63 -9.87 26.55
CA ASN A 282 -4.74 -9.83 25.39
C ASN A 282 -4.08 -8.45 25.30
N LYS A 283 -2.80 -8.42 24.93
CA LYS A 283 -1.93 -7.24 24.86
C LYS A 283 -1.28 -7.14 23.47
N PRO A 284 -2.07 -6.97 22.39
CA PRO A 284 -1.53 -6.95 21.04
C PRO A 284 -0.58 -5.77 20.81
N PHE A 285 0.38 -5.93 19.90
CA PHE A 285 1.22 -4.83 19.43
C PHE A 285 0.54 -4.00 18.34
N ALA A 286 -0.32 -4.64 17.53
CA ALA A 286 -1.09 -4.00 16.47
C ALA A 286 -2.50 -4.62 16.35
N VAL A 287 -3.49 -3.80 15.97
CA VAL A 287 -4.87 -4.21 15.73
C VAL A 287 -5.25 -3.78 14.32
N MET A 288 -5.52 -4.75 13.44
CA MET A 288 -5.97 -4.49 12.07
C MET A 288 -7.49 -4.57 12.01
N ARG A 289 -8.12 -3.50 11.54
CA ARG A 289 -9.54 -3.48 11.13
C ARG A 289 -9.61 -3.79 9.64
N GLY A 290 -10.61 -4.54 9.20
CA GLY A 290 -11.02 -4.70 7.81
C GLY A 290 -12.52 -4.44 7.66
N ASN A 291 -12.95 -4.04 6.47
CA ASN A 291 -14.38 -3.87 6.16
C ASN A 291 -14.72 -4.27 4.71
N PRO A 292 -14.45 -5.53 4.31
CA PRO A 292 -14.59 -5.98 2.91
C PRO A 292 -16.04 -6.03 2.41
N MET A 293 -17.01 -6.30 3.31
CA MET A 293 -18.41 -6.55 2.97
C MET A 293 -19.39 -5.62 3.73
N GLY A 294 -18.93 -4.43 4.12
CA GLY A 294 -19.75 -3.44 4.86
C GLY A 294 -19.87 -3.68 6.37
N THR A 295 -19.68 -4.91 6.84
CA THR A 295 -19.52 -5.25 8.27
C THR A 295 -18.04 -5.24 8.68
N PRO A 296 -17.62 -4.37 9.62
CA PRO A 296 -16.24 -4.34 10.11
C PRO A 296 -15.85 -5.57 10.92
N MET A 297 -14.58 -5.96 10.80
CA MET A 297 -13.95 -7.06 11.53
C MET A 297 -12.56 -6.63 12.01
N TRP A 298 -12.05 -7.25 13.08
CA TRP A 298 -10.77 -6.91 13.70
C TRP A 298 -9.93 -8.16 13.99
N VAL A 299 -8.68 -8.14 13.52
CA VAL A 299 -7.67 -9.16 13.81
C VAL A 299 -6.49 -8.47 14.48
N ALA A 300 -6.19 -8.84 15.72
CA ALA A 300 -5.07 -8.29 16.47
C ALA A 300 -3.89 -9.25 16.52
N PHE A 301 -2.69 -8.70 16.52
CA PHE A 301 -1.42 -9.44 16.56
C PHE A 301 -0.73 -9.22 17.90
N GLU A 302 -0.57 -10.29 18.66
CA GLU A 302 0.10 -10.32 19.96
C GLU A 302 1.44 -11.05 19.84
N VAL A 303 2.50 -10.44 20.38
CA VAL A 303 3.80 -11.07 20.54
C VAL A 303 4.18 -10.88 22.00
N PRO A 304 4.13 -11.93 22.85
CA PRO A 304 4.40 -11.79 24.27
C PRO A 304 5.78 -11.17 24.59
N ALA A 305 6.79 -11.42 23.74
CA ALA A 305 8.12 -10.82 23.85
C ALA A 305 8.15 -9.29 23.63
N PHE A 306 7.14 -8.70 22.99
CA PHE A 306 7.00 -7.24 22.85
C PHE A 306 6.20 -6.61 23.99
N ALA A 307 5.57 -7.40 24.86
CA ALA A 307 4.77 -6.89 25.96
C ALA A 307 5.67 -6.18 26.98
N MET A 308 5.53 -4.87 27.08
CA MET A 308 6.14 -4.09 28.15
C MET A 308 5.51 -4.50 29.50
N SER A 309 6.29 -4.47 30.59
CA SER A 309 5.76 -4.71 31.95
C SER A 309 4.68 -3.67 32.28
N ASP A 310 3.82 -3.92 33.27
CA ASP A 310 2.75 -2.96 33.61
C ASP A 310 3.32 -1.62 34.10
N GLU A 311 4.50 -1.62 34.75
CA GLU A 311 5.24 -0.40 35.10
C GLU A 311 5.82 0.29 33.88
N ALA A 312 6.31 -0.47 32.89
CA ALA A 312 6.84 0.08 31.65
C ALA A 312 5.73 0.58 30.72
N LEU A 313 4.55 -0.06 30.70
CA LEU A 313 3.33 0.44 30.07
C LEU A 313 2.81 1.67 30.80
N TRP A 314 2.82 1.72 32.13
CA TRP A 314 2.46 2.92 32.87
C TRP A 314 3.45 4.06 32.61
N ALA A 315 4.76 3.77 32.60
CA ALA A 315 5.81 4.73 32.30
C ALA A 315 5.72 5.20 30.84
N LYS A 316 5.38 4.32 29.89
CA LYS A 316 5.13 4.67 28.49
C LYS A 316 3.85 5.46 28.32
N ARG A 317 2.71 5.03 28.85
CA ARG A 317 1.48 5.83 28.89
C ARG A 317 1.70 7.17 29.57
N LYS A 318 2.55 7.25 30.59
CA LYS A 318 2.95 8.50 31.25
C LYS A 318 3.91 9.30 30.37
N ALA A 319 4.83 8.70 29.62
CA ALA A 319 5.74 9.36 28.70
C ALA A 319 5.01 9.85 27.43
N ASP A 320 4.12 9.05 26.85
CA ASP A 320 3.21 9.38 25.76
C ASP A 320 2.18 10.43 26.23
N SER A 321 1.68 10.33 27.46
CA SER A 321 0.86 11.38 28.08
C SER A 321 1.66 12.65 28.37
N LEU A 322 2.93 12.57 28.78
CA LEU A 322 3.84 13.72 28.94
C LEU A 322 4.38 14.25 27.60
N ALA A 323 4.33 13.47 26.53
CA ALA A 323 4.66 13.89 25.17
C ALA A 323 3.43 14.51 24.50
N ALA A 324 2.23 14.03 24.80
CA ALA A 324 0.95 14.61 24.40
C ALA A 324 0.58 15.86 25.23
N ALA A 325 0.87 15.87 26.54
CA ALA A 325 0.74 17.01 27.45
C ALA A 325 1.98 17.89 27.50
N GLY A 326 3.11 17.44 26.94
CA GLY A 326 4.22 18.32 26.57
C GLY A 326 3.65 19.41 25.68
N GLU A 327 4.07 20.65 25.88
CA GLU A 327 3.24 21.79 25.52
C GLU A 327 2.90 21.81 24.01
N VAL A 328 1.62 21.61 23.69
CA VAL A 328 1.12 21.91 22.34
C VAL A 328 1.02 23.41 22.28
N VAL A 329 2.06 24.05 21.76
CA VAL A 329 2.20 25.51 21.76
C VAL A 329 1.01 26.11 21.00
N PRO A 330 0.10 26.85 21.67
CA PRO A 330 -1.03 27.45 20.98
C PRO A 330 -0.52 28.55 20.06
N VAL A 331 -0.89 28.49 18.79
CA VAL A 331 -0.55 29.52 17.81
C VAL A 331 -1.63 30.60 17.80
N ASN A 332 -1.23 31.87 17.66
CA ASN A 332 -2.19 32.93 17.34
C ASN A 332 -2.77 32.67 15.93
N ARG A 333 -4.09 32.80 15.80
CA ARG A 333 -4.85 32.42 14.60
C ARG A 333 -5.55 33.62 14.00
N ASN A 334 -5.17 33.94 12.77
CA ASN A 334 -5.94 34.80 11.90
C ASN A 334 -6.40 33.93 10.72
N LEU A 335 -7.70 33.70 10.60
CA LEU A 335 -8.29 33.12 9.39
C LEU A 335 -8.05 34.10 8.23
N ASP A 336 -7.67 33.58 7.06
CA ASP A 336 -7.76 34.34 5.81
C ASP A 336 -9.23 34.33 5.37
N THR A 337 -9.91 35.43 5.67
CA THR A 337 -11.34 35.63 5.40
C THR A 337 -11.61 36.26 4.04
N SER A 338 -10.58 36.55 3.24
CA SER A 338 -10.69 37.29 1.98
C SER A 338 -11.61 36.63 0.94
N SER A 339 -11.74 35.30 1.00
CA SER A 339 -12.38 34.47 -0.04
C SER A 339 -11.79 34.64 -1.45
N ALA A 340 -10.69 35.38 -1.62
CA ALA A 340 -10.18 35.78 -2.94
C ALA A 340 -9.81 34.54 -3.79
N PHE A 341 -8.98 33.66 -3.24
CA PHE A 341 -8.61 32.38 -3.87
C PHE A 341 -9.83 31.51 -4.23
N ARG A 342 -10.82 31.42 -3.34
CA ARG A 342 -12.04 30.62 -3.56
C ARG A 342 -12.87 31.15 -4.72
N LEU A 343 -13.02 32.48 -4.80
CA LEU A 343 -13.76 33.14 -5.89
C LEU A 343 -12.99 33.09 -7.22
N GLU A 344 -11.67 33.24 -7.19
CA GLU A 344 -10.79 33.05 -8.36
C GLU A 344 -10.89 31.62 -8.90
N THR A 345 -10.78 30.61 -8.03
CA THR A 345 -10.92 29.19 -8.42
C THR A 345 -12.33 28.92 -8.97
N LEU A 346 -13.39 29.43 -8.33
CA LEU A 346 -14.77 29.25 -8.80
C LEU A 346 -15.00 29.87 -10.19
N ALA A 347 -14.37 31.02 -10.48
CA ALA A 347 -14.40 31.65 -11.79
C ALA A 347 -13.57 30.88 -12.82
N ALA A 348 -12.34 30.46 -12.48
CA ALA A 348 -11.47 29.65 -13.34
C ALA A 348 -12.09 28.30 -13.71
N MET A 349 -12.97 27.77 -12.86
CA MET A 349 -13.71 26.54 -13.12
C MET A 349 -14.93 26.73 -14.04
N GLU A 350 -15.36 27.95 -14.34
CA GLU A 350 -16.50 28.21 -15.21
C GLU A 350 -16.21 27.72 -16.64
N ASN A 351 -17.09 26.87 -17.17
CA ASN A 351 -16.92 26.18 -18.47
C ASN A 351 -15.61 25.36 -18.62
N SER A 352 -14.91 25.05 -17.52
CA SER A 352 -13.65 24.28 -17.55
C SER A 352 -13.79 22.81 -17.97
N CYS A 353 -15.01 22.25 -17.92
CA CYS A 353 -15.33 20.88 -18.34
C CYS A 353 -16.78 20.80 -18.84
N PRO A 354 -17.09 21.36 -20.01
CA PRO A 354 -18.47 21.52 -20.45
C PRO A 354 -19.06 20.20 -20.95
N ALA A 355 -20.30 19.90 -20.56
CA ALA A 355 -21.07 18.81 -21.18
C ALA A 355 -21.23 19.04 -22.68
N ASN A 356 -20.77 18.10 -23.50
CA ASN A 356 -20.80 18.19 -24.96
C ASN A 356 -20.86 16.79 -25.60
N ALA A 357 -20.94 16.74 -26.93
CA ALA A 357 -21.07 15.48 -27.67
C ALA A 357 -19.86 14.53 -27.49
N GLU A 358 -18.64 15.05 -27.30
CA GLU A 358 -17.45 14.22 -27.05
C GLU A 358 -17.47 13.62 -25.64
N THR A 359 -17.84 14.40 -24.61
CA THR A 359 -17.96 13.88 -23.23
C THR A 359 -19.09 12.87 -23.09
N GLN A 360 -20.22 13.10 -23.76
CA GLN A 360 -21.31 12.12 -23.83
C GLN A 360 -20.87 10.82 -24.51
N LYS A 361 -20.21 10.91 -25.68
CA LYS A 361 -19.67 9.75 -26.41
C LYS A 361 -18.68 8.95 -25.57
N PHE A 362 -17.80 9.62 -24.81
CA PHE A 362 -16.91 8.96 -23.85
C PHE A 362 -17.70 8.21 -22.77
N ARG A 363 -18.67 8.88 -22.12
CA ARG A 363 -19.48 8.30 -21.03
C ARG A 363 -20.26 7.06 -21.50
N GLU A 364 -20.86 7.13 -22.69
CA GLU A 364 -21.56 6.00 -23.32
C GLU A 364 -20.62 4.83 -23.65
N ALA A 365 -19.43 5.11 -24.19
CA ALA A 365 -18.44 4.09 -24.49
C ALA A 365 -17.90 3.41 -23.22
N LEU A 366 -17.58 4.19 -22.18
CA LEU A 366 -17.14 3.68 -20.89
C LEU A 366 -18.23 2.84 -20.21
N ALA A 367 -19.49 3.29 -20.19
CA ALA A 367 -20.61 2.51 -19.67
C ALA A 367 -20.78 1.16 -20.41
N LYS A 368 -20.66 1.17 -21.74
CA LYS A 368 -20.71 -0.05 -22.58
C LYS A 368 -19.53 -0.99 -22.35
N GLN A 369 -18.37 -0.46 -21.98
CA GLN A 369 -17.20 -1.26 -21.58
C GLN A 369 -17.42 -1.87 -20.19
N MET A 370 -17.85 -1.07 -19.21
CA MET A 370 -18.13 -1.51 -17.84
C MET A 370 -19.22 -2.60 -17.77
N ALA A 371 -20.25 -2.49 -18.60
CA ALA A 371 -21.34 -3.47 -18.68
C ALA A 371 -20.90 -4.87 -19.19
N LYS A 372 -19.73 -5.00 -19.80
CA LYS A 372 -19.16 -6.28 -20.25
C LYS A 372 -18.29 -6.97 -19.19
N LEU A 373 -17.83 -6.23 -18.18
CA LEU A 373 -16.96 -6.77 -17.15
C LEU A 373 -17.81 -7.48 -16.08
N PRO A 374 -17.45 -8.72 -15.66
CA PRO A 374 -18.10 -9.40 -14.54
C PRO A 374 -18.27 -8.48 -13.34
N LYS A 375 -19.39 -8.57 -12.61
CA LYS A 375 -19.68 -7.68 -11.45
C LYS A 375 -18.53 -7.65 -10.44
N GLU A 376 -17.95 -8.83 -10.18
CA GLU A 376 -16.85 -9.07 -9.24
C GLU A 376 -15.48 -8.53 -9.73
N GLN A 377 -15.33 -8.26 -11.04
CA GLN A 377 -14.06 -7.81 -11.61
C GLN A 377 -13.83 -6.33 -11.29
N ASN A 378 -12.86 -6.06 -10.42
CA ASN A 378 -12.56 -4.71 -9.93
C ASN A 378 -11.43 -3.99 -10.70
N ALA A 379 -10.58 -4.71 -11.43
CA ALA A 379 -9.61 -4.10 -12.35
C ALA A 379 -9.54 -4.82 -13.71
N TRP A 380 -9.11 -4.11 -14.75
CA TRP A 380 -8.88 -4.66 -16.09
C TRP A 380 -7.73 -3.94 -16.80
N ALA A 381 -7.19 -4.60 -17.84
CA ALA A 381 -6.09 -4.07 -18.64
C ALA A 381 -6.57 -3.06 -19.70
N ALA A 382 -5.74 -2.06 -19.97
CA ALA A 382 -5.89 -1.16 -21.10
C ALA A 382 -5.79 -1.90 -22.44
N VAL A 383 -6.59 -1.46 -23.40
CA VAL A 383 -6.61 -2.00 -24.77
C VAL A 383 -6.36 -0.91 -25.80
N ASP A 384 -5.82 -1.29 -26.96
CA ASP A 384 -5.68 -0.41 -28.12
C ASP A 384 -7.03 -0.19 -28.84
N ALA A 385 -7.03 0.65 -29.87
CA ALA A 385 -8.22 0.93 -30.69
C ALA A 385 -8.77 -0.30 -31.46
N LYS A 386 -8.07 -1.44 -31.43
CA LYS A 386 -8.50 -2.73 -32.02
C LYS A 386 -8.94 -3.74 -30.95
N GLY A 387 -8.97 -3.34 -29.68
CA GLY A 387 -9.32 -4.20 -28.54
C GLY A 387 -8.22 -5.19 -28.12
N LYS A 388 -6.97 -5.00 -28.58
CA LYS A 388 -5.82 -5.80 -28.16
C LYS A 388 -5.15 -5.21 -26.92
N PRO A 389 -4.43 -5.97 -26.08
CA PRO A 389 -3.71 -5.42 -24.93
C PRO A 389 -2.79 -4.24 -25.32
N SER A 390 -2.86 -3.14 -24.57
CA SER A 390 -2.01 -1.96 -24.80
C SER A 390 -0.54 -2.26 -24.47
N ALA A 391 0.38 -1.76 -25.30
CA ALA A 391 1.82 -1.86 -25.07
C ALA A 391 2.27 -1.18 -23.76
N GLU A 392 1.55 -0.14 -23.33
CA GLU A 392 1.83 0.59 -22.09
C GLU A 392 1.37 -0.17 -20.84
N LYS A 393 0.49 -1.17 -21.00
CA LYS A 393 -0.03 -2.08 -19.97
C LYS A 393 -0.77 -1.44 -18.77
N PHE A 394 -1.27 -0.20 -18.87
CA PHE A 394 -2.09 0.39 -17.80
C PHE A 394 -3.19 -0.56 -17.29
N LEU A 395 -3.40 -0.59 -15.97
CA LEU A 395 -4.56 -1.20 -15.34
C LEU A 395 -5.53 -0.11 -14.89
N TRP A 396 -6.82 -0.38 -15.02
CA TRP A 396 -7.92 0.53 -14.67
C TRP A 396 -8.73 -0.02 -13.51
N PHE A 397 -9.26 0.87 -12.67
CA PHE A 397 -10.02 0.53 -11.47
C PHE A 397 -11.52 0.82 -11.62
N ARG A 398 -12.36 -0.14 -11.23
CA ARG A 398 -13.82 -0.06 -11.39
C ARG A 398 -14.44 1.12 -10.65
N ARG A 399 -14.00 1.42 -9.42
CA ARG A 399 -14.54 2.57 -8.66
C ARG A 399 -14.20 3.91 -9.32
N ASN A 400 -13.00 4.03 -9.89
CA ASN A 400 -12.59 5.24 -10.60
C ASN A 400 -13.41 5.44 -11.88
N ALA A 401 -13.63 4.38 -12.67
CA ALA A 401 -14.51 4.45 -13.84
C ALA A 401 -15.97 4.72 -13.47
N ASN A 402 -16.50 4.10 -12.40
CA ASN A 402 -17.84 4.38 -11.89
C ASN A 402 -18.00 5.86 -11.46
N TYR A 403 -16.94 6.49 -10.95
CA TYR A 403 -16.93 7.93 -10.63
C TYR A 403 -17.04 8.82 -11.88
N LEU A 404 -16.40 8.45 -13.01
CA LEU A 404 -16.63 9.13 -14.29
C LEU A 404 -18.06 8.91 -14.85
N LEU A 405 -18.70 7.83 -14.42
CA LEU A 405 -20.10 7.52 -14.68
C LEU A 405 -21.04 8.05 -13.57
N ALA A 406 -20.56 8.83 -12.60
CA ALA A 406 -21.39 9.40 -11.54
C ALA A 406 -22.49 10.30 -12.11
N ASP A 407 -23.65 10.34 -11.47
CA ASP A 407 -24.67 11.37 -11.72
C ASP A 407 -24.36 12.59 -10.83
N LYS A 408 -25.37 13.34 -10.38
CA LYS A 408 -25.15 14.49 -9.50
C LYS A 408 -24.68 14.04 -8.10
N ILE A 409 -23.42 14.32 -7.77
CA ILE A 409 -22.75 13.84 -6.54
C ILE A 409 -23.43 14.32 -5.26
N SER A 410 -23.88 15.58 -5.21
CA SER A 410 -24.62 16.14 -4.08
C SER A 410 -26.10 15.70 -4.00
N ALA A 411 -26.56 14.84 -4.92
CA ALA A 411 -27.90 14.24 -4.89
C ALA A 411 -27.92 12.79 -4.35
N GLN A 412 -26.80 12.31 -3.82
CA GLN A 412 -26.74 11.05 -3.06
C GLN A 412 -27.58 11.11 -1.78
N ASP A 413 -27.89 9.95 -1.21
CA ASP A 413 -28.57 9.83 0.08
C ASP A 413 -27.75 10.45 1.24
N SER A 414 -28.37 10.61 2.41
CA SER A 414 -27.77 11.32 3.54
C SER A 414 -26.58 10.60 4.21
N LEU A 415 -26.32 9.34 3.88
CA LEU A 415 -25.15 8.59 4.35
C LEU A 415 -23.98 8.73 3.36
N HIS A 416 -24.26 8.90 2.06
CA HIS A 416 -23.21 9.00 1.03
C HIS A 416 -22.96 10.42 0.51
N ASN A 417 -23.81 11.40 0.83
CA ASN A 417 -23.66 12.78 0.37
C ASN A 417 -22.55 13.53 1.15
N PRO A 418 -21.43 13.89 0.50
CA PRO A 418 -20.31 14.57 1.16
C PRO A 418 -20.58 16.03 1.55
N LEU A 419 -21.42 16.75 0.78
CA LEU A 419 -21.48 18.22 0.86
C LEU A 419 -21.87 18.74 2.26
N PRO A 420 -22.94 18.25 2.91
CA PRO A 420 -23.30 18.71 4.26
C PRO A 420 -22.19 18.47 5.29
N ARG A 421 -21.44 17.35 5.15
CA ARG A 421 -20.38 16.96 6.08
C ARG A 421 -19.09 17.72 5.90
N MET A 422 -18.81 18.18 4.68
CA MET A 422 -17.70 19.09 4.42
C MET A 422 -17.99 20.51 4.93
N VAL A 423 -19.26 20.96 4.86
CA VAL A 423 -19.71 22.21 5.49
C VAL A 423 -19.64 22.11 7.02
N GLU A 424 -20.09 21.00 7.61
CA GLU A 424 -19.99 20.70 9.06
C GLU A 424 -18.52 20.76 9.54
N LEU A 425 -17.61 20.14 8.79
CA LEU A 425 -16.16 20.20 9.06
C LEU A 425 -15.60 21.61 8.94
N LYS A 426 -15.99 22.38 7.92
CA LYS A 426 -15.58 23.79 7.81
C LYS A 426 -16.04 24.59 9.02
N GLN A 427 -17.31 24.49 9.41
CA GLN A 427 -17.86 25.21 10.56
C GLN A 427 -17.14 24.85 11.87
N TYR A 428 -16.80 23.57 12.07
CA TYR A 428 -16.01 23.13 13.22
C TYR A 428 -14.61 23.77 13.23
N LEU A 429 -13.89 23.71 12.12
CA LEU A 429 -12.53 24.28 12.04
C LEU A 429 -12.53 25.82 12.12
N ASP A 430 -13.49 26.48 11.48
CA ASP A 430 -13.70 27.94 11.58
C ASP A 430 -13.97 28.38 13.03
N SER A 431 -14.74 27.60 13.80
CA SER A 431 -14.99 27.87 15.23
C SER A 431 -13.72 27.80 16.10
N LEU A 432 -12.70 27.10 15.60
CA LEU A 432 -11.37 27.04 16.20
C LEU A 432 -10.42 28.09 15.60
N GLY A 433 -10.79 28.81 14.54
CA GLY A 433 -9.88 29.69 13.80
C GLY A 433 -8.84 28.95 12.96
N ILE A 434 -9.14 27.71 12.55
CA ILE A 434 -8.27 26.86 11.72
C ILE A 434 -8.82 26.86 10.29
N GLN A 435 -7.98 27.14 9.30
CA GLN A 435 -8.39 27.06 7.89
C GLN A 435 -8.61 25.61 7.46
N LEU A 436 -9.64 25.37 6.65
CA LEU A 436 -9.83 24.12 5.89
C LEU A 436 -9.48 24.37 4.42
N LEU A 437 -8.59 23.56 3.87
CA LEU A 437 -8.36 23.44 2.42
C LEU A 437 -8.70 22.01 1.99
N VAL A 438 -9.64 21.86 1.05
CA VAL A 438 -9.98 20.56 0.48
C VAL A 438 -9.16 20.37 -0.80
N VAL A 439 -8.61 19.16 -0.99
CA VAL A 439 -7.74 18.83 -2.13
C VAL A 439 -8.23 17.52 -2.76
N PRO A 440 -9.24 17.57 -3.64
CA PRO A 440 -9.63 16.44 -4.47
C PRO A 440 -8.45 16.04 -5.36
N VAL A 441 -8.02 14.78 -5.27
CA VAL A 441 -7.04 14.20 -6.19
C VAL A 441 -7.80 13.52 -7.33
N PRO A 442 -7.74 14.03 -8.58
CA PRO A 442 -8.35 13.39 -9.74
C PRO A 442 -8.00 11.90 -9.85
N VAL A 443 -8.90 11.12 -10.44
CA VAL A 443 -8.64 9.70 -10.68
C VAL A 443 -7.76 9.51 -11.92
N LYS A 444 -6.92 8.46 -11.92
CA LYS A 444 -6.06 8.11 -13.06
C LYS A 444 -6.86 8.01 -14.38
N GLU A 445 -8.06 7.46 -14.30
CA GLU A 445 -9.03 7.27 -15.37
C GLU A 445 -9.52 8.60 -15.98
N GLU A 446 -9.52 9.69 -15.22
CA GLU A 446 -9.87 11.04 -15.67
C GLU A 446 -8.69 11.69 -16.41
N VAL A 447 -7.49 11.48 -15.87
CA VAL A 447 -6.23 12.02 -16.41
C VAL A 447 -5.84 11.30 -17.71
N TYR A 448 -6.05 9.98 -17.82
CA TYR A 448 -5.73 9.17 -19.00
C TYR A 448 -6.98 8.64 -19.74
N ALA A 449 -8.01 9.48 -19.90
CA ALA A 449 -9.27 9.11 -20.55
C ALA A 449 -9.10 8.55 -21.99
N ASP A 450 -8.08 8.98 -22.71
CA ASP A 450 -7.67 8.50 -24.04
C ASP A 450 -7.14 7.05 -24.04
N LYS A 451 -6.44 6.65 -22.97
CA LYS A 451 -5.92 5.29 -22.78
C LYS A 451 -6.98 4.36 -22.17
N LEU A 452 -7.95 4.91 -21.45
CA LEU A 452 -9.10 4.19 -20.90
C LEU A 452 -10.12 3.83 -21.98
N VAL A 453 -10.50 4.82 -22.80
CA VAL A 453 -11.45 4.68 -23.91
C VAL A 453 -10.76 5.11 -25.22
N PRO A 454 -10.24 4.17 -26.01
CA PRO A 454 -9.50 4.47 -27.23
C PRO A 454 -10.26 5.36 -28.22
N GLY A 455 -9.59 6.39 -28.73
CA GLY A 455 -10.17 7.39 -29.64
C GLY A 455 -10.82 8.57 -28.93
N THR A 456 -10.76 8.64 -27.60
CA THR A 456 -10.99 9.88 -26.84
C THR A 456 -9.77 10.79 -26.99
N ARG A 457 -9.98 12.11 -27.07
CA ARG A 457 -8.88 13.07 -27.15
C ARG A 457 -8.10 13.12 -25.82
N ALA A 458 -6.78 13.27 -25.93
CA ALA A 458 -5.88 13.37 -24.79
C ALA A 458 -6.11 14.60 -23.89
N ASP A 459 -6.77 15.65 -24.40
CA ASP A 459 -7.04 16.91 -23.70
C ASP A 459 -8.52 17.07 -23.29
N LEU A 460 -9.37 16.06 -23.53
CA LEU A 460 -10.78 16.13 -23.18
C LEU A 460 -10.97 15.93 -21.67
N CYS A 461 -11.48 16.97 -20.99
CA CYS A 461 -12.04 16.78 -19.66
C CYS A 461 -13.33 15.96 -19.74
N VAL A 462 -13.31 14.76 -19.16
CA VAL A 462 -14.41 13.80 -19.23
C VAL A 462 -15.34 13.80 -18.01
N ASN A 463 -14.89 14.33 -16.87
CA ASN A 463 -15.59 14.21 -15.59
C ASN A 463 -16.47 15.43 -15.26
N VAL A 464 -17.46 15.71 -16.11
CA VAL A 464 -18.34 16.89 -15.95
C VAL A 464 -18.95 16.98 -14.55
N ASN A 465 -19.48 15.88 -14.00
CA ASN A 465 -20.16 15.88 -12.71
C ASN A 465 -19.21 15.99 -11.52
N GLY A 466 -17.99 15.44 -11.61
CA GLY A 466 -16.94 15.65 -10.61
C GLY A 466 -16.49 17.11 -10.55
N ARG A 467 -16.33 17.75 -11.71
CA ARG A 467 -15.98 19.17 -11.83
C ARG A 467 -17.10 20.08 -11.29
N GLU A 468 -18.36 19.78 -11.58
CA GLU A 468 -19.48 20.53 -11.00
C GLU A 468 -19.56 20.37 -9.48
N PHE A 469 -19.30 19.18 -8.94
CA PHE A 469 -19.27 18.99 -7.49
C PHE A 469 -18.18 19.81 -6.78
N ILE A 470 -17.01 20.01 -7.42
CA ILE A 470 -15.99 20.93 -6.90
C ILE A 470 -16.51 22.38 -6.91
N ARG A 471 -17.27 22.80 -7.94
CA ARG A 471 -17.94 24.12 -7.96
C ARG A 471 -19.00 24.25 -6.85
N GLU A 472 -19.72 23.18 -6.52
CA GLU A 472 -20.67 23.17 -5.40
C GLU A 472 -19.97 23.35 -4.04
N LEU A 473 -18.82 22.70 -3.81
CA LEU A 473 -18.00 22.91 -2.61
C LEU A 473 -17.53 24.38 -2.49
N LEU A 474 -16.96 24.94 -3.56
CA LEU A 474 -16.52 26.34 -3.61
C LEU A 474 -17.67 27.32 -3.36
N SER A 475 -18.85 27.03 -3.93
CA SER A 475 -20.08 27.82 -3.76
C SER A 475 -20.62 27.73 -2.33
N ALA A 476 -20.49 26.57 -1.67
CA ALA A 476 -20.83 26.36 -0.27
C ALA A 476 -19.84 26.99 0.73
N GLY A 477 -18.85 27.76 0.25
CA GLY A 477 -17.92 28.50 1.10
C GLY A 477 -16.63 27.76 1.44
N ILE A 478 -16.39 26.58 0.89
CA ILE A 478 -15.21 25.76 1.17
C ILE A 478 -14.07 26.15 0.23
N ASP A 479 -12.86 26.36 0.76
CA ASP A 479 -11.66 26.51 -0.06
C ASP A 479 -11.28 25.16 -0.66
N VAL A 480 -11.15 25.09 -1.99
CA VAL A 480 -10.76 23.87 -2.71
C VAL A 480 -9.57 24.16 -3.62
N LEU A 481 -8.53 23.33 -3.55
CA LEU A 481 -7.44 23.34 -4.52
C LEU A 481 -7.73 22.34 -5.64
N ASP A 482 -7.96 22.85 -6.85
CA ASP A 482 -8.19 22.05 -8.05
C ASP A 482 -6.85 21.54 -8.62
N LEU A 483 -6.54 20.25 -8.43
CA LEU A 483 -5.32 19.63 -8.95
C LEU A 483 -5.41 19.20 -10.42
N TYR A 484 -6.59 19.20 -11.04
CA TYR A 484 -6.76 18.67 -12.40
C TYR A 484 -5.89 19.38 -13.46
N PRO A 485 -5.81 20.73 -13.52
CA PRO A 485 -4.96 21.41 -14.49
C PRO A 485 -3.48 21.03 -14.36
N ALA A 486 -2.96 20.91 -13.13
CA ALA A 486 -1.57 20.57 -12.88
C ALA A 486 -1.23 19.12 -13.26
N LEU A 487 -2.14 18.18 -12.99
CA LEU A 487 -1.97 16.78 -13.38
C LEU A 487 -2.09 16.57 -14.90
N MET A 488 -2.96 17.34 -15.57
CA MET A 488 -3.02 17.33 -17.04
C MET A 488 -1.76 17.95 -17.67
N ALA A 489 -1.19 18.99 -17.06
CA ALA A 489 0.08 19.57 -17.49
C ALA A 489 1.26 18.61 -17.27
N ALA A 490 1.32 17.92 -16.12
CA ALA A 490 2.31 16.88 -15.86
C ALA A 490 2.20 15.73 -16.87
N ARG A 491 0.98 15.24 -17.12
CA ARG A 491 0.71 14.19 -18.11
C ARG A 491 1.16 14.56 -19.52
N ALA A 492 1.10 15.84 -19.90
CA ALA A 492 1.54 16.28 -21.23
C ALA A 492 3.07 16.07 -21.46
N ALA A 493 3.84 15.80 -20.40
CA ALA A 493 5.26 15.45 -20.44
C ALA A 493 5.54 13.97 -20.10
N ASP A 494 4.52 13.11 -20.04
CA ASP A 494 4.70 11.67 -19.81
C ASP A 494 5.38 10.99 -21.02
N GLU A 495 6.41 10.18 -20.76
CA GLU A 495 7.10 9.37 -21.76
C GLU A 495 7.35 7.94 -21.21
N PRO A 496 6.92 6.85 -21.89
CA PRO A 496 7.10 5.50 -21.37
C PRO A 496 8.56 5.18 -21.00
N PRO A 497 8.85 4.63 -19.80
CA PRO A 497 7.93 4.10 -18.78
C PRO A 497 7.54 5.12 -17.68
N HIS A 498 7.89 6.39 -17.82
CA HIS A 498 7.66 7.44 -16.83
C HIS A 498 6.31 8.14 -17.09
N TYR A 499 5.41 8.04 -16.12
CA TYR A 499 4.07 8.60 -16.19
C TYR A 499 3.77 9.40 -14.92
N SER A 500 2.77 10.27 -14.99
CA SER A 500 2.25 11.01 -13.84
C SER A 500 1.46 10.13 -12.85
N TYR A 501 0.96 8.96 -13.29
CA TYR A 501 0.42 7.90 -12.42
C TYR A 501 1.11 6.55 -12.62
N GLN A 502 1.12 5.76 -11.56
CA GLN A 502 1.59 4.37 -11.60
C GLN A 502 0.68 3.53 -12.52
N ARG A 503 1.27 2.66 -13.34
CA ARG A 503 0.53 1.94 -14.39
C ARG A 503 -0.41 0.90 -13.81
N TYR A 504 0.08 0.12 -12.85
CA TYR A 504 -0.63 -1.01 -12.23
C TYR A 504 -1.26 -0.65 -10.87
N ASP A 505 -1.31 0.63 -10.52
CA ASP A 505 -1.72 1.12 -9.20
C ASP A 505 -2.70 2.31 -9.31
N THR A 506 -3.49 2.61 -8.29
CA THR A 506 -4.41 3.77 -8.29
C THR A 506 -3.72 5.12 -8.06
N HIS A 507 -2.51 5.15 -7.49
CA HIS A 507 -1.84 6.38 -7.08
C HIS A 507 -1.04 7.06 -8.19
N TRP A 508 -0.68 8.33 -7.94
CA TRP A 508 0.31 9.05 -8.73
C TRP A 508 1.67 8.35 -8.71
N ALA A 509 2.49 8.66 -9.69
CA ALA A 509 3.93 8.49 -9.63
C ALA A 509 4.58 9.87 -9.41
N LEU A 510 5.92 9.91 -9.28
CA LEU A 510 6.62 11.11 -8.85
C LEU A 510 6.29 12.39 -9.67
N PRO A 511 6.18 12.39 -11.01
CA PRO A 511 5.86 13.61 -11.77
C PRO A 511 4.51 14.22 -11.38
N GLY A 512 3.46 13.40 -11.26
CA GLY A 512 2.13 13.86 -10.87
C GLY A 512 2.09 14.32 -9.40
N MET A 513 2.81 13.63 -8.51
CA MET A 513 2.93 14.03 -7.11
C MET A 513 3.64 15.38 -6.96
N LEU A 514 4.76 15.60 -7.67
CA LEU A 514 5.48 16.88 -7.62
C LEU A 514 4.64 18.04 -8.17
N ALA A 515 3.95 17.85 -9.29
CA ALA A 515 3.05 18.87 -9.85
C ALA A 515 1.91 19.23 -8.88
N ALA A 516 1.35 18.24 -8.18
CA ALA A 516 0.35 18.48 -7.14
C ALA A 516 0.93 19.21 -5.92
N MET A 517 2.14 18.85 -5.48
CA MET A 517 2.79 19.48 -4.32
C MET A 517 3.26 20.90 -4.60
N GLU A 518 3.67 21.21 -5.84
CA GLU A 518 3.97 22.58 -6.26
C GLU A 518 2.75 23.48 -6.10
N GLN A 519 1.58 23.09 -6.63
CA GLN A 519 0.34 23.85 -6.47
C GLN A 519 -0.07 23.99 -4.99
N LEU A 520 0.08 22.93 -4.20
CA LEU A 520 -0.26 22.96 -2.78
C LEU A 520 0.68 23.88 -1.99
N ALA A 521 1.99 23.84 -2.27
CA ALA A 521 2.95 24.75 -1.68
C ALA A 521 2.67 26.20 -2.07
N THR A 522 2.37 26.48 -3.34
CA THR A 522 1.95 27.81 -3.80
C THR A 522 0.72 28.30 -3.03
N ARG A 523 -0.34 27.48 -2.89
CA ARG A 523 -1.53 27.87 -2.12
C ARG A 523 -1.23 28.11 -0.64
N VAL A 524 -0.34 27.33 -0.05
CA VAL A 524 0.05 27.47 1.36
C VAL A 524 0.85 28.77 1.59
N THR A 525 1.78 29.12 0.70
CA THR A 525 2.57 30.37 0.84
C THR A 525 1.75 31.64 0.62
N GLN A 526 0.59 31.54 -0.04
CA GLN A 526 -0.35 32.64 -0.25
C GLN A 526 -1.24 32.98 0.96
N TYR A 527 -1.33 32.12 1.99
CA TYR A 527 -2.10 32.48 3.19
C TYR A 527 -1.48 33.66 3.92
N SER A 528 -2.31 34.61 4.37
CA SER A 528 -1.88 35.83 5.08
C SER A 528 -0.99 35.56 6.31
N TRP A 529 -1.22 34.44 7.01
CA TRP A 529 -0.43 34.03 8.17
C TRP A 529 0.91 33.38 7.84
N TYR A 530 1.23 33.09 6.57
CA TYR A 530 2.47 32.39 6.18
C TYR A 530 3.73 33.20 6.56
N ALA A 531 3.74 34.51 6.31
CA ALA A 531 4.87 35.37 6.69
C ALA A 531 5.15 35.40 8.21
N GLU A 532 4.11 35.21 9.03
CA GLU A 532 4.17 35.20 10.50
C GLU A 532 4.33 33.79 11.10
N SER A 533 4.46 32.76 10.25
CA SER A 533 4.50 31.36 10.68
C SER A 533 5.89 30.89 11.14
N GLY A 534 6.94 31.66 10.82
CA GLY A 534 8.33 31.27 11.09
C GLY A 534 8.90 30.24 10.11
N ALA A 535 8.28 30.05 8.95
CA ALA A 535 8.72 29.13 7.89
C ALA A 535 10.23 29.22 7.59
N GLN A 536 10.87 28.06 7.42
CA GLN A 536 12.31 27.93 7.10
C GLN A 536 12.53 27.12 5.80
N PRO A 537 12.21 27.66 4.61
CA PRO A 537 12.49 26.98 3.34
C PRO A 537 13.98 26.64 3.21
N GLY A 538 14.29 25.44 2.69
CA GLY A 538 15.67 24.94 2.61
C GLY A 538 16.27 24.39 3.91
N SER A 539 15.51 24.35 5.01
CA SER A 539 15.94 23.67 6.26
C SER A 539 15.89 22.13 6.20
N LEU A 540 15.28 21.58 5.15
CA LEU A 540 15.19 20.15 4.86
C LEU A 540 15.94 19.81 3.58
N VAL A 541 16.49 18.60 3.51
CA VAL A 541 17.25 18.11 2.35
C VAL A 541 16.42 17.06 1.62
N MET A 542 16.28 17.19 0.31
CA MET A 542 15.66 16.20 -0.56
C MET A 542 16.75 15.34 -1.22
N LYS A 543 16.52 14.03 -1.34
CA LYS A 543 17.43 13.07 -1.99
C LYS A 543 16.64 12.10 -2.86
N ASP A 544 17.14 11.86 -4.06
CA ASP A 544 16.60 10.88 -5.00
C ASP A 544 16.76 9.46 -4.44
N THR A 545 15.73 8.63 -4.64
CA THR A 545 15.77 7.18 -4.37
C THR A 545 14.82 6.46 -5.32
N VAL A 546 14.81 5.12 -5.27
CA VAL A 546 13.87 4.29 -6.01
C VAL A 546 13.18 3.28 -5.10
N THR A 547 11.97 2.86 -5.47
CA THR A 547 11.23 1.81 -4.77
C THR A 547 10.52 0.89 -5.76
N LEU A 548 10.45 -0.40 -5.42
CA LEU A 548 9.75 -1.40 -6.22
C LEU A 548 8.29 -1.50 -5.75
N ARG A 549 7.31 -1.36 -6.65
CA ARG A 549 5.87 -1.53 -6.34
C ARG A 549 5.18 -2.39 -7.38
N GLU A 550 4.48 -3.43 -6.91
CA GLU A 550 3.63 -4.30 -7.74
C GLU A 550 2.43 -3.56 -8.32
N GLY A 551 1.83 -2.71 -7.49
CA GLY A 551 0.63 -1.94 -7.81
C GLY A 551 -0.65 -2.59 -7.27
N ASP A 552 -1.51 -1.78 -6.64
CA ASP A 552 -2.74 -2.25 -6.00
C ASP A 552 -3.74 -2.94 -6.95
N LEU A 553 -3.73 -2.63 -8.25
CA LEU A 553 -4.67 -3.19 -9.22
C LEU A 553 -4.34 -4.60 -9.68
N VAL A 554 -3.10 -5.08 -9.50
CA VAL A 554 -2.72 -6.46 -9.87
C VAL A 554 -3.55 -7.48 -9.07
N ALA A 555 -3.78 -7.22 -7.78
CA ALA A 555 -4.59 -8.07 -6.91
C ALA A 555 -6.07 -8.19 -7.35
N HIS A 556 -6.56 -7.24 -8.15
CA HIS A 556 -7.94 -7.17 -8.64
C HIS A 556 -8.15 -7.77 -10.05
N LEU A 557 -7.09 -8.32 -10.66
CA LEU A 557 -7.16 -9.04 -11.94
C LEU A 557 -7.58 -10.52 -11.76
N PRO A 558 -8.08 -11.18 -12.83
CA PRO A 558 -8.17 -12.64 -12.86
C PRO A 558 -6.82 -13.30 -12.57
N ASP A 559 -6.80 -14.42 -11.84
CA ASP A 559 -5.55 -15.04 -11.36
C ASP A 559 -4.56 -15.39 -12.49
N ALA A 560 -5.08 -15.85 -13.63
CA ALA A 560 -4.30 -16.16 -14.84
C ALA A 560 -3.69 -14.93 -15.55
N GLU A 561 -4.12 -13.71 -15.19
CA GLU A 561 -3.59 -12.46 -15.76
C GLU A 561 -2.53 -11.80 -14.86
N LYS A 562 -2.52 -12.08 -13.55
CA LYS A 562 -1.67 -11.38 -12.55
C LYS A 562 -0.18 -11.40 -12.92
N SER A 563 0.35 -12.56 -13.31
CA SER A 563 1.75 -12.76 -13.69
C SER A 563 2.22 -11.97 -14.92
N LYS A 564 1.33 -11.31 -15.66
CA LYS A 564 1.69 -10.48 -16.83
C LYS A 564 2.11 -9.04 -16.45
N TYR A 565 1.96 -8.69 -15.16
CA TYR A 565 2.16 -7.37 -14.57
C TYR A 565 3.15 -7.46 -13.41
N THR A 566 4.44 -7.55 -13.73
CA THR A 566 5.55 -7.52 -12.77
C THR A 566 5.71 -6.14 -12.15
N ALA A 567 6.24 -6.03 -10.93
CA ALA A 567 6.41 -4.76 -10.25
C ALA A 567 7.25 -3.71 -11.02
N ASP A 568 6.84 -2.44 -10.93
CA ASP A 568 7.53 -1.28 -11.49
C ASP A 568 8.55 -0.72 -10.48
N THR A 569 9.73 -0.34 -10.98
CA THR A 569 10.70 0.47 -10.22
C THR A 569 10.38 1.94 -10.40
N LEU A 570 9.99 2.60 -9.32
CA LEU A 570 9.51 3.98 -9.29
C LEU A 570 10.55 4.91 -8.67
N ALA A 571 10.79 6.06 -9.29
CA ALA A 571 11.53 7.15 -8.66
C ALA A 571 10.72 7.75 -7.51
N VAL A 572 11.40 8.11 -6.42
CA VAL A 572 10.81 8.75 -5.23
C VAL A 572 11.82 9.79 -4.72
N MET A 573 11.33 10.91 -4.21
CA MET A 573 12.16 11.93 -3.56
C MET A 573 11.98 11.82 -2.05
N LYS A 574 13.03 11.53 -1.30
CA LYS A 574 12.99 11.36 0.16
C LYS A 574 13.55 12.57 0.88
N VAL A 575 12.86 13.01 1.92
CA VAL A 575 13.15 14.24 2.67
C VAL A 575 13.83 13.90 4.01
N TYR A 576 14.79 14.73 4.39
CA TYR A 576 15.66 14.55 5.55
C TYR A 576 15.77 15.83 6.37
N LYS A 577 15.90 15.68 7.69
CA LYS A 577 16.23 16.75 8.65
C LYS A 577 17.52 16.36 9.36
N GLY A 578 18.65 16.91 8.90
CA GLY A 578 19.96 16.33 9.19
C GLY A 578 20.09 14.94 8.56
N ASP A 579 20.56 13.94 9.31
CA ASP A 579 20.72 12.57 8.84
C ASP A 579 19.45 11.70 8.96
N ALA A 580 18.45 12.17 9.72
CA ALA A 580 17.19 11.45 9.92
C ALA A 580 16.19 11.75 8.78
N ALA A 581 15.41 10.74 8.39
CA ALA A 581 14.24 10.94 7.54
C ALA A 581 13.25 11.90 8.22
N TYR A 582 12.64 12.81 7.45
CA TYR A 582 11.75 13.82 8.00
C TYR A 582 10.45 13.21 8.55
N LYS A 583 9.90 13.84 9.59
CA LYS A 583 8.58 13.50 10.15
C LYS A 583 8.03 14.69 10.92
N GLY A 584 6.89 15.23 10.48
CA GLY A 584 6.21 16.30 11.21
C GLY A 584 5.58 15.81 12.51
N GLY A 585 5.78 16.57 13.58
CA GLY A 585 5.22 16.29 14.91
C GLY A 585 3.88 16.99 15.16
N LYS A 586 3.28 16.72 16.32
CA LYS A 586 2.01 17.32 16.76
C LYS A 586 1.99 18.86 16.82
N ASN A 587 3.15 19.50 16.93
CA ASN A 587 3.28 20.97 16.95
C ASN A 587 3.41 21.59 15.54
N ALA A 588 3.36 20.77 14.48
CA ALA A 588 3.28 21.23 13.09
C ALA A 588 2.09 22.20 12.87
N PRO A 589 2.27 23.38 12.25
CA PRO A 589 1.18 24.31 11.96
C PRO A 589 0.19 23.80 10.91
N ILE A 590 0.56 22.77 10.14
CA ILE A 590 -0.27 22.14 9.13
C ILE A 590 -0.59 20.70 9.57
N LEU A 591 -1.87 20.32 9.48
CA LEU A 591 -2.32 18.93 9.49
C LEU A 591 -2.74 18.55 8.07
N LEU A 592 -1.98 17.66 7.42
CA LEU A 592 -2.42 16.99 6.20
C LEU A 592 -3.15 15.70 6.60
N MET A 593 -4.45 15.63 6.34
CA MET A 593 -5.26 14.45 6.58
C MET A 593 -5.86 13.92 5.29
N GLY A 594 -5.94 12.60 5.15
CA GLY A 594 -6.42 12.02 3.91
C GLY A 594 -6.54 10.51 3.86
N ASP A 595 -6.78 10.03 2.64
CA ASP A 595 -6.73 8.63 2.28
C ASP A 595 -5.28 8.17 2.01
N SER A 596 -5.14 7.00 1.36
CA SER A 596 -3.88 6.41 0.94
C SER A 596 -2.95 7.33 0.13
N PHE A 597 -3.46 8.35 -0.57
CA PHE A 597 -2.62 9.33 -1.29
C PHE A 597 -1.73 10.13 -0.32
N THR A 598 -2.16 10.36 0.92
CA THR A 598 -1.30 10.98 1.96
C THR A 598 -0.31 10.00 2.58
N GLY A 599 -0.52 8.70 2.41
CA GLY A 599 0.25 7.63 3.05
C GLY A 599 1.34 7.01 2.19
N VAL A 600 1.13 6.91 0.87
CA VAL A 600 2.10 6.35 -0.09
C VAL A 600 3.34 7.24 -0.19
N PHE A 601 4.52 6.62 -0.18
CA PHE A 601 5.85 7.22 -0.03
C PHE A 601 6.10 7.96 1.31
N GLU A 602 5.06 8.47 1.97
CA GLU A 602 5.14 9.16 3.26
C GLU A 602 5.38 8.20 4.43
N SER A 603 4.50 7.20 4.57
CA SER A 603 4.43 6.29 5.73
C SER A 603 4.76 4.84 5.39
N VAL A 604 4.56 4.46 4.12
CA VAL A 604 5.01 3.22 3.48
C VAL A 604 5.90 3.58 2.30
N ASP A 605 6.73 2.64 1.84
CA ASP A 605 7.69 2.80 0.72
C ASP A 605 8.69 3.95 0.88
N GLN A 606 9.97 3.65 1.13
CA GLN A 606 11.03 4.64 1.43
C GLN A 606 10.84 5.41 2.75
N LYS A 607 9.62 5.84 3.08
CA LYS A 607 9.22 6.68 4.24
C LYS A 607 9.81 8.09 4.15
N SER A 608 8.97 9.11 4.35
CA SER A 608 9.27 10.53 4.16
C SER A 608 9.53 10.95 2.70
N GLY A 609 8.78 10.42 1.74
CA GLY A 609 8.81 10.84 0.34
C GLY A 609 7.45 11.15 -0.28
N GLY A 610 6.41 11.31 0.54
CA GLY A 610 5.04 11.59 0.10
C GLY A 610 4.64 13.06 0.32
N PRO A 611 3.33 13.37 0.20
CA PRO A 611 2.85 14.74 0.19
C PRO A 611 3.20 15.58 1.42
N GLY A 612 3.21 14.99 2.62
CA GLY A 612 3.49 15.74 3.85
C GLY A 612 4.94 16.20 3.92
N SER A 613 5.85 15.27 3.64
CA SER A 613 7.28 15.52 3.59
C SER A 613 7.67 16.49 2.46
N LEU A 614 7.08 16.34 1.27
CA LEU A 614 7.33 17.22 0.12
C LEU A 614 6.77 18.64 0.34
N LEU A 615 5.57 18.77 0.92
CA LEU A 615 5.02 20.06 1.30
C LEU A 615 5.87 20.75 2.37
N ALA A 616 6.37 20.00 3.37
CA ALA A 616 7.26 20.53 4.39
C ALA A 616 8.58 21.04 3.81
N TYR A 617 9.16 20.30 2.86
CA TYR A 617 10.36 20.74 2.12
C TYR A 617 10.11 22.04 1.35
N ALA A 618 9.02 22.11 0.58
CA ALA A 618 8.73 23.23 -0.31
C ALA A 618 8.33 24.51 0.46
N THR A 619 7.60 24.38 1.57
CA THR A 619 7.09 25.52 2.36
C THR A 619 7.98 25.88 3.55
N GLY A 620 8.91 25.01 3.96
CA GLY A 620 9.68 25.21 5.18
C GLY A 620 8.85 25.16 6.48
N LEU A 621 7.63 24.62 6.43
CA LEU A 621 6.74 24.44 7.58
C LEU A 621 6.62 22.98 7.95
N ASP A 622 6.55 22.67 9.24
CA ASP A 622 6.28 21.31 9.66
C ASP A 622 4.85 20.88 9.28
N VAL A 623 4.70 19.64 8.79
CA VAL A 623 3.42 19.05 8.34
C VAL A 623 3.18 17.73 9.08
N GLN A 624 2.19 17.69 9.96
CA GLN A 624 1.73 16.45 10.56
C GLN A 624 0.84 15.71 9.56
N VAL A 625 1.05 14.41 9.37
CA VAL A 625 0.25 13.59 8.46
C VAL A 625 -0.66 12.63 9.23
N ALA A 626 -1.92 12.55 8.82
CA ALA A 626 -2.91 11.59 9.31
C ALA A 626 -3.57 10.86 8.13
N THR A 627 -3.18 9.60 7.90
CA THR A 627 -3.75 8.75 6.85
C THR A 627 -4.83 7.84 7.41
N SER A 628 -5.93 7.66 6.67
CA SER A 628 -6.88 6.55 6.82
C SER A 628 -6.81 5.69 5.56
N TRP A 629 -6.39 4.44 5.68
CA TRP A 629 -6.32 3.53 4.54
C TRP A 629 -7.75 3.08 4.15
N GLY A 630 -8.02 2.89 2.86
CA GLY A 630 -9.30 2.35 2.39
C GLY A 630 -10.50 3.30 2.30
N GLY A 631 -10.46 4.49 2.90
CA GLY A 631 -11.54 5.46 2.73
C GLY A 631 -11.23 6.86 3.22
N GLY A 632 -11.31 7.83 2.29
CA GLY A 632 -11.19 9.26 2.59
C GLY A 632 -12.13 9.75 3.71
N PRO A 633 -13.45 9.44 3.71
CA PRO A 633 -14.41 9.98 4.70
C PRO A 633 -14.04 9.68 6.15
N GLY A 634 -13.38 8.54 6.39
CA GLY A 634 -13.03 8.03 7.71
C GLY A 634 -11.95 8.82 8.44
N VAL A 635 -11.10 9.55 7.72
CA VAL A 635 -9.96 10.28 8.32
C VAL A 635 -10.42 11.39 9.28
N ARG A 636 -11.63 11.91 9.11
CA ARG A 636 -12.25 12.88 10.03
C ARG A 636 -12.35 12.32 11.45
N SER A 637 -12.65 11.04 11.62
CA SER A 637 -12.66 10.39 12.95
C SER A 637 -11.26 10.31 13.59
N ARG A 638 -10.20 10.19 12.78
CA ARG A 638 -8.80 10.24 13.23
C ARG A 638 -8.45 11.66 13.71
N MET A 639 -8.87 12.68 12.96
CA MET A 639 -8.70 14.09 13.37
C MET A 639 -9.38 14.38 14.71
N MET A 640 -10.61 13.88 14.96
CA MET A 640 -11.29 14.07 16.25
C MET A 640 -10.54 13.40 17.41
N LYS A 641 -9.95 12.22 17.20
CA LYS A 641 -9.04 11.59 18.19
C LYS A 641 -7.76 12.42 18.45
N MET A 642 -7.41 13.35 17.56
CA MET A 642 -6.25 14.25 17.65
C MET A 642 -6.62 15.68 18.10
N GLN A 643 -7.78 15.89 18.73
CA GLN A 643 -8.29 17.24 19.09
C GLN A 643 -7.29 18.12 19.86
N LYS A 644 -6.39 17.55 20.67
CA LYS A 644 -5.34 18.33 21.37
C LYS A 644 -4.32 18.93 20.39
N ASP A 645 -3.92 18.19 19.37
CA ASP A 645 -2.95 18.63 18.36
C ASP A 645 -3.52 19.77 17.50
N LEU A 646 -4.86 19.88 17.42
CA LEU A 646 -5.53 21.00 16.77
C LEU A 646 -5.13 22.35 17.37
N ALA A 647 -4.66 22.43 18.62
CA ALA A 647 -4.19 23.66 19.27
C ALA A 647 -2.97 24.31 18.56
N ALA A 648 -2.12 23.53 17.91
CA ALA A 648 -0.97 24.06 17.14
C ALA A 648 -1.31 24.42 15.68
N LYS A 649 -2.49 24.04 15.16
CA LYS A 649 -2.79 24.17 13.72
C LYS A 649 -3.24 25.57 13.33
N ARG A 650 -2.81 25.98 12.14
CA ARG A 650 -3.35 27.09 11.35
C ARG A 650 -4.15 26.60 10.14
N LEU A 651 -3.81 25.42 9.62
CA LEU A 651 -4.40 24.82 8.43
C LEU A 651 -4.61 23.30 8.60
N VAL A 652 -5.79 22.84 8.22
CA VAL A 652 -6.09 21.43 7.93
C VAL A 652 -6.25 21.30 6.41
N ILE A 653 -5.42 20.46 5.81
CA ILE A 653 -5.52 20.08 4.39
C ILE A 653 -6.21 18.71 4.36
N TYR A 654 -7.39 18.63 3.76
CA TYR A 654 -8.12 17.38 3.57
C TYR A 654 -7.92 16.91 2.12
N MET A 655 -6.99 15.98 1.92
CA MET A 655 -6.56 15.47 0.63
C MET A 655 -7.01 14.02 0.45
N MET A 656 -7.75 13.73 -0.62
CA MET A 656 -8.15 12.36 -0.93
C MET A 656 -8.52 12.22 -2.41
N THR A 657 -8.53 10.98 -2.89
CA THR A 657 -9.05 10.65 -4.21
C THR A 657 -10.49 11.13 -4.42
N ALA A 658 -10.75 11.76 -5.57
CA ALA A 658 -12.04 12.34 -5.88
C ALA A 658 -13.16 11.30 -6.01
N ARG A 659 -12.83 10.01 -6.24
CA ARG A 659 -13.81 8.91 -6.30
C ARG A 659 -14.60 8.73 -5.00
N ASP A 660 -14.02 9.05 -3.84
CA ASP A 660 -14.64 8.80 -2.55
C ASP A 660 -15.72 9.86 -2.20
N PHE A 661 -15.93 10.86 -3.08
CA PHE A 661 -17.13 11.69 -3.06
C PHE A 661 -18.37 10.97 -3.62
N TRP A 662 -18.23 9.89 -4.40
CA TRP A 662 -19.34 9.17 -5.04
C TRP A 662 -19.35 7.68 -4.70
N GLN A 663 -20.45 7.18 -4.12
CA GLN A 663 -20.63 5.78 -3.74
C GLN A 663 -19.41 5.23 -3.00
N SER A 664 -18.96 6.00 -2.00
CA SER A 664 -17.93 5.58 -1.06
C SER A 664 -18.39 4.32 -0.32
N PRO A 665 -17.54 3.29 -0.15
CA PRO A 665 -17.84 2.13 0.70
C PRO A 665 -17.84 2.48 2.20
N MET A 666 -17.49 3.71 2.55
CA MET A 666 -17.62 4.29 3.88
C MET A 666 -18.66 5.40 3.88
N GLU A 667 -19.53 5.40 4.89
CA GLU A 667 -20.49 6.47 5.12
C GLU A 667 -19.79 7.79 5.47
N TRP A 668 -20.41 8.89 5.08
CA TRP A 668 -20.07 10.25 5.47
C TRP A 668 -20.70 10.55 6.83
N ASP A 669 -20.13 9.92 7.87
CA ASP A 669 -20.50 10.10 9.27
C ASP A 669 -20.55 11.58 9.70
N ALA A 670 -21.38 11.90 10.68
CA ALA A 670 -21.31 13.18 11.38
C ALA A 670 -20.00 13.28 12.21
N LEU A 671 -19.52 14.49 12.46
CA LEU A 671 -18.42 14.71 13.40
C LEU A 671 -18.93 14.42 14.83
N ARG A 672 -18.26 13.48 15.50
CA ARG A 672 -18.53 13.05 16.88
C ARG A 672 -17.23 13.06 17.67
#